data_AF-A0A0N1NWZ0-F1
#
_entry.id   AF-A0A0N1NWZ0-F1
#
_cell.length_a   1.000
_cell.length_b   1.000
_cell.length_c   1.000
_cell.angle_alpha   90.00
_cell.angle_beta   90.00
_cell.angle_gamma   90.00
#
_symmetry.space_group_name_H-M   'P 1'
#
loop_
_entity.id
_entity.type
_entity.pdbx_description
1 polymer ?
#
loop_
_entity_poly.entity_id
_entity_poly.type
_entity_poly.pdbx_seq_one_letter_code
_entity_poly.pdbx_strand_id
1 'polypeptide(L)'
;MIICVLGCLLTWPILLPINATGGGDDSQLDKLAFGNVVESRRLYAHATIAWVFVGTIVLIITRERLFAISLRNAYATLRHVESRLSSKVVLFLSVPKDALDEERLQQFFGPSAVRSWYTPNAAEIEDLVSERASKIDQLESAELKLEKNVAKKARDSPQNGSGGGKYAHGTRPASKPYYVFGEDIDTIDKLRKEIPELEERIKSLRENVERPGVAKSGALFVEFKTQAEAQRALKSSRHHDPLAFKPRLSHVQPREVLWKNANIDPAARLSYSYLATAFIIATIILWSIPVGIVGTISNINYLTNKIHWLRWIDNLPDPILGILTGFVPPFILSFFVSYVPYFFRYIAKLSGQPTTVEAEKKTQHWYFAFQVIQVFLITTFSSGATTVATKIANEPGSIPVLLAKNLPKASNFYLSYFIIQGLGSAPKNVLNYSDLFQYIFYDKVFDRTPRQKYNRITQMKGIGWGSVYPKFANFAVIAIAYSCVAPLVLGFAAAGLYLFYISYRYQLLYAIQVKVEPRGQCYSNAMQHLMVGVYLAELCLLGLFSIKNAAGPVAMLAVLLVVTIVYHAVVNRYLSPLEKYLPLDELQSDNDEEQPLLADDNNDDEEDDEPRNGTRARIRTLAHKANNAIEKLPKALLDPLSTLLEPRLLPSVADLREWLSNPAAESSQKPLTEEEVKNAYINPALTAKMPKVWIPKDKNGLSAKEIEENEKVGVASTDEGAELDGEGRMRWDRDDFEKAPVFKLAKKY
;
A
#
# COMPACT_ATOMS: atom_id res chain seq x y z
N MET A 1 -9.13 11.36 15.09
CA MET A 1 -8.86 12.49 15.99
C MET A 1 -10.09 13.38 16.16
N ILE A 2 -10.60 14.03 15.10
CA ILE A 2 -11.77 14.94 15.19
C ILE A 2 -12.96 14.28 15.90
N ILE A 3 -13.35 13.06 15.48
CA ILE A 3 -14.40 12.26 16.12
C ILE A 3 -14.16 12.08 17.63
N CYS A 4 -12.91 11.81 18.03
CA CYS A 4 -12.56 11.60 19.43
C CYS A 4 -12.64 12.89 20.25
N VAL A 5 -12.19 14.02 19.69
CA VAL A 5 -12.24 15.33 20.37
C VAL A 5 -13.69 15.78 20.55
N LEU A 6 -14.51 15.69 19.50
CA LEU A 6 -15.94 15.97 19.60
C LEU A 6 -16.63 15.02 20.59
N GLY A 7 -16.23 13.75 20.59
CA GLY A 7 -16.67 12.77 21.58
C GLY A 7 -16.31 13.18 22.99
N CYS A 8 -15.09 13.67 23.27
CA CYS A 8 -14.73 14.18 24.59
C CYS A 8 -15.62 15.36 24.99
N LEU A 9 -15.83 16.33 24.09
CA LEU A 9 -16.67 17.51 24.36
C LEU A 9 -18.13 17.14 24.66
N LEU A 10 -18.68 16.10 24.04
CA LEU A 10 -20.06 15.67 24.25
C LEU A 10 -20.19 14.71 25.46
N THR A 11 -19.31 13.72 25.56
CA THR A 11 -19.44 12.63 26.54
C THR A 11 -18.88 13.01 27.90
N TRP A 12 -17.79 13.78 28.00
CA TRP A 12 -17.14 14.04 29.29
C TRP A 12 -17.97 14.89 30.24
N PRO A 13 -18.57 16.01 29.82
CA PRO A 13 -19.33 16.86 30.73
C PRO A 13 -20.57 16.19 31.31
N ILE A 14 -21.12 15.18 30.62
CA ILE A 14 -22.39 14.56 31.00
C ILE A 14 -22.18 13.14 31.52
N LEU A 15 -21.49 12.26 30.79
CA LEU A 15 -21.32 10.86 31.18
C LEU A 15 -20.34 10.66 32.33
N LEU A 16 -19.26 11.46 32.45
CA LEU A 16 -18.31 11.27 33.56
C LEU A 16 -18.95 11.59 34.92
N PRO A 17 -19.67 12.71 35.13
CA PRO A 17 -20.37 12.95 36.39
C PRO A 17 -21.47 11.92 36.68
N ILE A 18 -22.21 11.50 35.66
CA ILE A 18 -23.28 10.50 35.80
C ILE A 18 -22.73 9.13 36.20
N ASN A 19 -21.63 8.71 35.57
CA ASN A 19 -20.92 7.48 35.92
C ASN A 19 -20.33 7.57 37.33
N ALA A 20 -19.64 8.68 37.64
CA ALA A 20 -18.98 8.87 38.93
C ALA A 20 -19.96 8.85 40.12
N THR A 21 -21.18 9.35 39.92
CA THR A 21 -22.24 9.37 40.93
C THR A 21 -23.23 8.20 40.79
N GLY A 22 -22.94 7.22 39.93
CA GLY A 22 -23.83 6.15 39.48
C GLY A 22 -24.28 5.14 40.54
N GLY A 23 -23.74 5.23 41.75
CA GLY A 23 -24.14 4.43 42.92
C GLY A 23 -23.55 3.03 42.97
N GLY A 24 -22.57 2.70 42.12
CA GLY A 24 -21.80 1.46 42.21
C GLY A 24 -20.59 1.55 43.14
N ASP A 25 -19.98 0.39 43.38
CA ASP A 25 -18.81 0.21 44.26
C ASP A 25 -17.48 0.19 43.50
N ASP A 26 -17.48 0.53 42.20
CA ASP A 26 -16.27 0.53 41.39
C ASP A 26 -15.30 1.64 41.84
N SER A 27 -14.00 1.33 41.85
CA SER A 27 -12.95 2.23 42.34
C SER A 27 -12.07 2.78 41.21
N GLN A 28 -11.31 3.84 41.49
CA GLN A 28 -10.35 4.45 40.56
C GLN A 28 -10.98 4.85 39.21
N LEU A 29 -10.39 4.41 38.09
CA LEU A 29 -10.86 4.73 36.73
C LEU A 29 -12.15 4.00 36.37
N ASP A 30 -12.42 2.84 36.98
CA ASP A 30 -13.62 2.05 36.69
C ASP A 30 -14.89 2.77 37.20
N LYS A 31 -14.76 3.60 38.23
CA LYS A 31 -15.81 4.50 38.71
C LYS A 31 -16.35 5.45 37.63
N LEU A 32 -15.54 5.77 36.62
CA LEU A 32 -15.88 6.66 35.52
C LEU A 32 -16.49 5.94 34.31
N ALA A 33 -16.60 4.61 34.36
CA ALA A 33 -17.18 3.80 33.30
C ALA A 33 -18.67 3.49 33.55
N PHE A 34 -19.34 3.03 32.50
CA PHE A 34 -20.74 2.61 32.55
C PHE A 34 -21.03 1.55 33.62
N GLY A 35 -20.05 0.70 33.95
CA GLY A 35 -20.17 -0.35 34.97
C GLY A 35 -20.71 0.16 36.30
N ASN A 36 -20.33 1.39 36.68
CA ASN A 36 -20.65 2.02 37.94
C ASN A 36 -22.10 2.57 38.02
N VAL A 37 -22.88 2.52 36.94
CA VAL A 37 -24.27 3.01 36.92
C VAL A 37 -25.24 1.89 37.31
N VAL A 38 -25.84 2.00 38.49
CA VAL A 38 -26.84 1.03 38.99
C VAL A 38 -28.26 1.47 38.64
N GLU A 39 -28.55 2.77 38.73
CA GLU A 39 -29.90 3.31 38.59
C GLU A 39 -30.39 3.40 37.13
N SER A 40 -31.53 2.76 36.83
CA SER A 40 -32.09 2.69 35.47
C SER A 40 -32.47 4.05 34.87
N ARG A 41 -32.82 5.05 35.69
CA ARG A 41 -33.16 6.41 35.21
C ARG A 41 -31.97 7.12 34.60
N ARG A 42 -30.76 6.87 35.12
CA ARG A 42 -29.51 7.49 34.62
C ARG A 42 -29.09 6.94 33.26
N LEU A 43 -29.57 5.76 32.89
CA LEU A 43 -29.29 5.13 31.60
C LEU A 43 -29.90 5.89 30.42
N TYR A 44 -30.96 6.69 30.64
CA TYR A 44 -31.50 7.58 29.62
C TYR A 44 -30.47 8.62 29.16
N ALA A 45 -29.57 9.08 30.03
CA ALA A 45 -28.51 10.00 29.63
C ALA A 45 -27.53 9.35 28.65
N HIS A 46 -27.14 8.09 28.90
CA HIS A 46 -26.33 7.32 27.96
C HIS A 46 -27.06 7.09 26.62
N ALA A 47 -28.36 6.79 26.66
CA ALA A 47 -29.15 6.62 25.44
C ALA A 47 -29.22 7.91 24.62
N THR A 48 -29.54 9.04 25.24
CA THR A 48 -29.61 10.35 24.56
C THR A 48 -28.27 10.77 23.99
N ILE A 49 -27.17 10.58 24.73
CA ILE A 49 -25.83 10.92 24.24
C ILE A 49 -25.39 9.98 23.11
N ALA A 50 -25.76 8.70 23.17
CA ALA A 50 -25.51 7.78 22.07
C ALA A 50 -26.21 8.26 20.78
N TRP A 51 -27.46 8.72 20.86
CA TRP A 51 -28.17 9.30 19.70
C TRP A 51 -27.44 10.50 19.11
N VAL A 52 -27.08 11.48 19.94
CA VAL A 52 -26.38 12.70 19.49
C VAL A 52 -25.00 12.36 18.91
N PHE A 53 -24.23 11.53 19.60
CA PHE A 53 -22.86 11.23 19.21
C PHE A 53 -22.79 10.31 17.99
N VAL A 54 -23.60 9.25 17.92
CA VAL A 54 -23.69 8.38 16.74
C VAL A 54 -24.17 9.16 15.53
N GLY A 55 -25.22 9.97 15.68
CA GLY A 55 -25.69 10.85 14.62
C GLY A 55 -24.58 11.78 14.10
N THR A 56 -23.83 12.39 15.00
CA THR A 56 -22.67 13.24 14.65
C THR A 56 -21.59 12.46 13.91
N ILE A 57 -21.24 11.25 14.35
CA ILE A 57 -20.24 10.40 13.67
C ILE A 57 -20.68 10.06 12.26
N VAL A 58 -21.94 9.64 12.09
CA VAL A 58 -22.49 9.24 10.80
C VAL A 58 -22.53 10.43 9.82
N LEU A 59 -22.84 11.64 10.31
CA LEU A 59 -22.75 12.87 9.54
C LEU A 59 -21.30 13.21 9.16
N ILE A 60 -20.34 13.10 10.09
CA ILE A 60 -18.90 13.29 9.79
C ILE A 60 -18.44 12.32 8.71
N ILE A 61 -18.77 11.03 8.83
CA ILE A 61 -18.40 10.02 7.84
C ILE A 61 -18.97 10.40 6.46
N THR A 62 -20.23 10.85 6.41
CA THR A 62 -20.87 11.25 5.16
C THR A 62 -20.21 12.49 4.55
N ARG A 63 -19.94 13.51 5.37
CA ARG A 63 -19.26 14.75 4.98
C ARG A 63 -17.85 14.48 4.46
N GLU A 64 -17.07 13.67 5.16
CA GLU A 64 -15.70 13.32 4.74
C GLU A 64 -15.69 12.51 3.44
N ARG A 65 -16.69 11.64 3.22
CA ARG A 65 -16.83 10.92 1.95
C ARG A 65 -17.12 11.87 0.80
N LEU A 66 -18.05 12.82 0.98
CA LEU A 66 -18.35 13.85 -0.01
C LEU A 66 -17.12 14.72 -0.30
N PHE A 67 -16.40 15.13 0.74
CA PHE A 67 -15.16 15.88 0.59
C PHE A 67 -14.10 15.10 -0.19
N ALA A 68 -13.90 13.81 0.12
CA ALA A 68 -12.94 12.96 -0.57
C ALA A 68 -13.30 12.75 -2.05
N ILE A 69 -14.59 12.65 -2.38
CA ILE A 69 -15.07 12.60 -3.78
C ILE A 69 -14.71 13.92 -4.47
N SER A 70 -15.06 15.05 -3.88
CA SER A 70 -14.81 16.39 -4.45
C SER A 70 -13.31 16.65 -4.65
N LEU A 71 -12.48 16.24 -3.69
CA LEU A 71 -11.02 16.35 -3.78
C LEU A 71 -10.44 15.46 -4.89
N ARG A 72 -10.96 14.23 -5.02
CA ARG A 72 -10.53 13.33 -6.11
C ARG A 72 -10.90 13.90 -7.47
N ASN A 73 -12.10 14.44 -7.57
CA ASN A 73 -12.61 15.08 -8.76
C ASN A 73 -11.73 16.26 -9.17
N ALA A 74 -11.45 17.18 -8.25
CA ALA A 74 -10.55 18.32 -8.46
C ALA A 74 -9.13 17.89 -8.83
N TYR A 75 -8.62 16.80 -8.25
CA TYR A 75 -7.32 16.27 -8.63
C TYR A 75 -7.30 15.71 -10.05
N ALA A 76 -8.40 15.10 -10.51
CA ALA A 76 -8.48 14.48 -11.83
C ALA A 76 -8.57 15.52 -12.96
N THR A 77 -9.08 16.73 -12.69
CA THR A 77 -9.17 17.85 -13.64
C THR A 77 -7.90 18.72 -13.69
N LEU A 78 -6.87 18.43 -12.91
CA LEU A 78 -5.60 19.15 -13.00
C LEU A 78 -4.95 18.88 -14.38
N ARG A 79 -4.46 19.94 -15.04
CA ARG A 79 -3.90 19.88 -16.41
C ARG A 79 -2.84 18.78 -16.58
N HIS A 80 -1.95 18.64 -15.60
CA HIS A 80 -0.86 17.66 -15.60
C HIS A 80 -1.29 16.22 -15.21
N VAL A 81 -2.56 16.04 -14.83
CA VAL A 81 -3.20 14.74 -14.56
C VAL A 81 -4.06 14.35 -15.76
N GLU A 82 -4.83 15.29 -16.30
CA GLU A 82 -5.63 15.10 -17.50
C GLU A 82 -4.75 14.79 -18.73
N SER A 83 -3.61 15.48 -18.87
CA SER A 83 -2.66 15.24 -19.97
C SER A 83 -1.97 13.88 -19.90
N ARG A 84 -2.03 13.17 -18.77
CA ARG A 84 -1.41 11.84 -18.63
C ARG A 84 -2.11 10.83 -19.53
N LEU A 85 -1.31 9.94 -20.11
CA LEU A 85 -1.81 8.86 -20.95
C LEU A 85 -2.74 7.95 -20.11
N SER A 86 -2.37 7.68 -18.87
CA SER A 86 -3.19 6.84 -17.98
C SER A 86 -4.62 7.35 -17.82
N SER A 87 -4.85 8.67 -17.77
CA SER A 87 -6.20 9.26 -17.62
C SER A 87 -7.10 9.03 -18.83
N LYS A 88 -6.51 8.90 -20.03
CA LYS A 88 -7.20 8.69 -21.29
C LYS A 88 -7.34 7.21 -21.68
N VAL A 89 -6.67 6.32 -20.95
CA VAL A 89 -6.66 4.88 -21.24
C VAL A 89 -7.58 4.09 -20.30
N VAL A 90 -8.34 3.16 -20.88
CA VAL A 90 -9.17 2.20 -20.15
C VAL A 90 -8.71 0.78 -20.43
N LEU A 91 -8.48 0.02 -19.36
CA LEU A 91 -8.23 -1.41 -19.38
C LEU A 91 -9.57 -2.16 -19.40
N PHE A 92 -9.79 -2.93 -20.47
CA PHE A 92 -10.87 -3.89 -20.62
C PHE A 92 -10.30 -5.30 -20.51
N LEU A 93 -10.92 -6.13 -19.67
CA LEU A 93 -10.55 -7.52 -19.49
C LEU A 93 -11.61 -8.43 -20.10
N SER A 94 -11.22 -9.64 -20.48
CA SER A 94 -12.14 -10.63 -21.07
C SER A 94 -12.85 -10.07 -22.31
N VAL A 95 -12.06 -9.46 -23.20
CA VAL A 95 -12.52 -8.88 -24.46
C VAL A 95 -12.72 -10.02 -25.47
N PRO A 96 -13.89 -10.13 -26.13
CA PRO A 96 -14.14 -11.13 -27.16
C PRO A 96 -13.20 -10.96 -28.36
N LYS A 97 -12.90 -12.06 -29.06
CA LYS A 97 -12.02 -12.09 -30.23
C LYS A 97 -12.29 -10.97 -31.25
N ASP A 98 -13.56 -10.73 -31.60
CA ASP A 98 -13.93 -9.73 -32.62
C ASP A 98 -13.52 -8.30 -32.25
N ALA A 99 -13.40 -8.00 -30.96
CA ALA A 99 -13.06 -6.69 -30.44
C ALA A 99 -11.57 -6.54 -30.10
N LEU A 100 -10.76 -7.58 -30.30
CA LEU A 100 -9.30 -7.53 -30.16
C LEU A 100 -8.62 -6.98 -31.43
N ASP A 101 -9.27 -7.08 -32.58
CA ASP A 101 -8.73 -6.62 -33.86
C ASP A 101 -8.74 -5.08 -33.94
N GLU A 102 -7.58 -4.51 -34.25
CA GLU A 102 -7.38 -3.05 -34.31
C GLU A 102 -8.24 -2.38 -35.40
N GLU A 103 -8.49 -3.07 -36.51
CA GLU A 103 -9.35 -2.57 -37.60
C GLU A 103 -10.81 -2.34 -37.17
N ARG A 104 -11.28 -3.12 -36.18
CA ARG A 104 -12.65 -3.01 -35.64
C ARG A 104 -12.73 -2.17 -34.37
N LEU A 105 -11.62 -1.54 -33.96
CA LEU A 105 -11.55 -0.76 -32.73
C LEU A 105 -12.65 0.30 -32.66
N GLN A 106 -12.83 1.10 -33.69
CA GLN A 106 -13.83 2.17 -33.68
C GLN A 106 -15.28 1.64 -33.73
N GLN A 107 -15.50 0.43 -34.27
CA GLN A 107 -16.83 -0.20 -34.28
C GLN A 107 -17.28 -0.57 -32.86
N PHE A 108 -16.37 -1.12 -32.06
CA PHE A 108 -16.66 -1.52 -30.68
C PHE A 108 -16.49 -0.37 -29.67
N PHE A 109 -15.57 0.57 -29.94
CA PHE A 109 -15.19 1.61 -28.98
C PHE A 109 -15.62 3.03 -29.32
N GLY A 110 -16.19 3.25 -30.51
CA GLY A 110 -16.63 4.53 -31.01
C GLY A 110 -15.52 5.30 -31.74
N PRO A 111 -15.87 6.40 -32.41
CA PRO A 111 -14.93 7.20 -33.23
C PRO A 111 -13.86 7.93 -32.40
N SER A 112 -14.04 7.98 -31.08
CA SER A 112 -13.12 8.59 -30.13
C SER A 112 -11.98 7.67 -29.71
N ALA A 113 -12.05 6.37 -30.04
CA ALA A 113 -10.97 5.44 -29.78
C ALA A 113 -9.82 5.70 -30.78
N VAL A 114 -8.65 6.01 -30.24
CA VAL A 114 -7.45 6.39 -31.01
C VAL A 114 -6.58 5.16 -31.26
N ARG A 115 -6.28 4.42 -30.19
CA ARG A 115 -5.30 3.33 -30.21
C ARG A 115 -5.72 2.22 -29.27
N SER A 116 -5.27 1.00 -29.57
CA SER A 116 -5.39 -0.13 -28.66
C SER A 116 -4.07 -0.86 -28.45
N TRP A 117 -3.86 -1.38 -27.24
CA TRP A 117 -2.77 -2.30 -26.93
C TRP A 117 -3.35 -3.64 -26.49
N TYR A 118 -3.16 -4.65 -27.34
CA TYR A 118 -3.48 -6.03 -27.00
C TYR A 118 -2.40 -6.61 -26.09
N THR A 119 -2.82 -7.30 -25.02
CA THR A 119 -1.90 -8.01 -24.13
C THR A 119 -1.95 -9.51 -24.41
N PRO A 120 -0.94 -10.10 -25.07
CA PRO A 120 -0.88 -11.54 -25.25
C PRO A 120 -0.55 -12.25 -23.93
N ASN A 121 -0.82 -13.56 -23.87
CA ASN A 121 -0.37 -14.38 -22.75
C ASN A 121 1.16 -14.54 -22.83
N ALA A 122 1.88 -13.84 -21.95
CA ALA A 122 3.34 -13.85 -21.90
C ALA A 122 3.87 -14.36 -20.55
N ALA A 123 3.11 -15.22 -19.85
CA ALA A 123 3.49 -15.72 -18.54
C ALA A 123 4.83 -16.49 -18.56
N GLU A 124 5.03 -17.38 -19.55
CA GLU A 124 6.28 -18.10 -19.73
C GLU A 124 7.46 -17.16 -20.04
N ILE A 125 7.23 -16.14 -20.88
CA ILE A 125 8.25 -15.13 -21.21
C ILE A 125 8.63 -14.32 -19.96
N GLU A 126 7.65 -13.97 -19.13
CA GLU A 126 7.89 -13.25 -17.87
C GLU A 126 8.74 -14.08 -16.90
N ASP A 127 8.47 -15.38 -16.80
CA ASP A 127 9.25 -16.30 -15.97
C ASP A 127 10.69 -16.44 -16.48
N LEU A 128 10.89 -16.61 -17.79
CA LEU A 128 12.23 -16.68 -18.40
C LEU A 128 13.00 -15.35 -18.30
N VAL A 129 12.33 -14.21 -18.46
CA VAL A 129 12.95 -12.88 -18.28
C VAL A 129 13.37 -12.66 -16.82
N SER A 130 12.56 -13.12 -15.87
CA SER A 130 12.90 -13.10 -14.44
C SER A 130 14.06 -14.04 -14.12
N GLU A 131 14.08 -15.23 -14.72
CA GLU A 131 15.18 -16.19 -14.58
C GLU A 131 16.48 -15.60 -15.14
N ARG A 132 16.46 -15.05 -16.36
CA ARG A 132 17.59 -14.34 -16.97
C ARG A 132 18.13 -13.23 -16.05
N ALA A 133 17.25 -12.42 -15.47
CA ALA A 133 17.67 -11.37 -14.54
C ALA A 133 18.33 -11.93 -13.27
N SER A 134 17.84 -13.05 -12.74
CA SER A 134 18.47 -13.74 -11.60
C SER A 134 19.84 -14.33 -11.96
N LYS A 135 19.98 -14.92 -13.15
CA LYS A 135 21.26 -15.47 -13.65
C LYS A 135 22.31 -14.37 -13.84
N ILE A 136 21.91 -13.19 -14.32
CA ILE A 136 22.79 -12.02 -14.44
C ILE A 136 23.24 -11.53 -13.05
N ASP A 137 22.36 -11.47 -12.06
CA ASP A 137 22.74 -11.11 -10.69
C ASP A 137 23.68 -12.14 -10.05
N GLN A 138 23.52 -13.43 -10.40
CA GLN A 138 24.46 -14.49 -10.03
C GLN A 138 25.82 -14.33 -10.73
N LEU A 139 25.85 -13.92 -12.01
CA LEU A 139 27.07 -13.67 -12.76
C LEU A 139 27.85 -12.48 -12.16
N GLU A 140 27.18 -11.34 -11.94
CA GLU A 140 27.78 -10.17 -11.26
C GLU A 140 28.37 -10.55 -9.88
N SER A 141 27.65 -11.40 -9.14
CA SER A 141 28.11 -11.89 -7.84
C SER A 141 29.31 -12.84 -7.93
N ALA A 142 29.42 -13.63 -9.00
CA ALA A 142 30.52 -14.56 -9.23
C ALA A 142 31.77 -13.81 -9.71
N GLU A 143 31.64 -12.90 -10.66
CA GLU A 143 32.74 -12.07 -11.17
C GLU A 143 33.31 -11.17 -10.06
N LEU A 144 32.46 -10.56 -9.22
CA LEU A 144 32.93 -9.80 -8.06
C LEU A 144 33.71 -10.67 -7.06
N LYS A 145 33.31 -11.93 -6.86
CA LYS A 145 34.06 -12.86 -6.00
C LYS A 145 35.42 -13.18 -6.60
N LEU A 146 35.48 -13.41 -7.92
CA LEU A 146 36.72 -13.63 -8.65
C LEU A 146 37.68 -12.45 -8.46
N GLU A 147 37.22 -11.22 -8.67
CA GLU A 147 38.04 -10.02 -8.51
C GLU A 147 38.56 -9.86 -7.07
N LYS A 148 37.71 -10.10 -6.06
CA LYS A 148 38.13 -10.06 -4.66
C LYS A 148 39.16 -11.14 -4.33
N ASN A 149 39.00 -12.35 -4.86
CA ASN A 149 39.95 -13.44 -4.66
C ASN A 149 41.30 -13.12 -5.29
N VAL A 150 41.30 -12.55 -6.50
CA VAL A 150 42.52 -12.12 -7.21
C VAL A 150 43.19 -10.97 -6.47
N ALA A 151 42.43 -9.94 -6.06
CA ALA A 151 42.95 -8.82 -5.29
C ALA A 151 43.55 -9.27 -3.94
N LYS A 152 42.92 -10.26 -3.28
CA LYS A 152 43.45 -10.86 -2.05
C LYS A 152 44.76 -11.61 -2.30
N LYS A 153 44.82 -12.49 -3.31
CA LYS A 153 46.05 -13.22 -3.64
C LYS A 153 47.19 -12.30 -4.08
N ALA A 154 46.88 -11.23 -4.82
CA ALA A 154 47.86 -10.23 -5.22
C ALA A 154 48.47 -9.49 -4.02
N ARG A 155 47.71 -9.30 -2.93
CA ARG A 155 48.26 -8.80 -1.66
C ARG A 155 49.10 -9.83 -0.92
N ASP A 156 48.59 -11.05 -0.82
CA ASP A 156 49.22 -12.12 -0.05
C ASP A 156 50.53 -12.61 -0.71
N SER A 157 50.73 -12.36 -2.02
CA SER A 157 51.94 -12.75 -2.76
C SER A 157 52.32 -11.75 -3.87
N PRO A 158 53.06 -10.67 -3.56
CA PRO A 158 53.46 -9.64 -4.52
C PRO A 158 54.56 -10.06 -5.53
N GLN A 159 55.26 -11.17 -5.30
CA GLN A 159 56.50 -11.52 -6.00
C GLN A 159 56.34 -12.22 -7.36
N ASN A 160 55.15 -12.67 -7.75
CA ASN A 160 54.92 -13.15 -9.13
C ASN A 160 54.57 -11.96 -10.04
N GLY A 161 55.61 -11.21 -10.39
CA GLY A 161 55.53 -10.17 -11.41
C GLY A 161 55.13 -10.74 -12.78
N SER A 162 54.37 -9.94 -13.54
CA SER A 162 54.38 -9.97 -15.01
C SER A 162 54.14 -11.35 -15.65
N GLY A 163 52.95 -11.92 -15.44
CA GLY A 163 52.47 -13.09 -16.18
C GLY A 163 51.03 -12.89 -16.63
N GLY A 164 50.82 -12.14 -17.71
CA GLY A 164 49.53 -12.07 -18.36
C GLY A 164 49.09 -13.46 -18.82
N GLY A 165 47.89 -13.89 -18.41
CA GLY A 165 47.09 -14.82 -19.21
C GLY A 165 46.48 -16.05 -18.52
N LYS A 166 46.82 -16.40 -17.27
CA LYS A 166 46.18 -17.56 -16.61
C LYS A 166 45.74 -17.23 -15.19
N TYR A 167 44.45 -17.43 -14.91
CA TYR A 167 43.88 -17.35 -13.56
C TYR A 167 44.70 -18.23 -12.60
N ALA A 168 45.11 -17.69 -11.47
CA ALA A 168 45.79 -18.49 -10.45
C ALA A 168 44.85 -19.58 -9.94
N HIS A 169 45.29 -20.84 -9.91
CA HIS A 169 44.46 -21.99 -9.54
C HIS A 169 43.61 -21.72 -8.27
N GLY A 170 42.30 -21.94 -8.35
CA GLY A 170 41.36 -21.71 -7.25
C GLY A 170 40.95 -20.25 -7.00
N THR A 171 41.18 -19.30 -7.92
CA THR A 171 40.57 -17.96 -7.83
C THR A 171 39.14 -17.91 -8.38
N ARG A 172 38.84 -18.74 -9.38
CA ARG A 172 37.52 -18.82 -10.01
C ARG A 172 36.51 -19.53 -9.10
N PRO A 173 35.31 -18.96 -8.89
CA PRO A 173 34.29 -19.58 -8.06
C PRO A 173 33.73 -20.83 -8.73
N ALA A 174 33.86 -21.98 -8.06
CA ALA A 174 33.28 -23.23 -8.51
C ALA A 174 31.99 -23.56 -7.74
N SER A 175 31.07 -24.27 -8.40
CA SER A 175 29.87 -24.83 -7.78
C SER A 175 29.72 -26.30 -8.14
N LYS A 176 29.20 -27.08 -7.20
CA LYS A 176 28.82 -28.47 -7.44
C LYS A 176 27.39 -28.55 -7.99
N PRO A 177 27.11 -29.46 -8.94
CA PRO A 177 25.77 -29.63 -9.50
C PRO A 177 24.75 -30.12 -8.46
N TYR A 178 25.18 -30.89 -7.46
CA TYR A 178 24.37 -31.28 -6.31
C TYR A 178 25.04 -30.83 -5.01
N TYR A 179 24.24 -30.65 -3.95
CA TYR A 179 24.67 -30.09 -2.66
C TYR A 179 25.91 -30.77 -2.05
N VAL A 180 26.22 -32.02 -2.45
CA VAL A 180 27.38 -32.79 -1.96
C VAL A 180 28.12 -33.57 -3.07
N PHE A 181 27.51 -33.83 -4.24
CA PHE A 181 28.04 -34.74 -5.27
C PHE A 181 28.27 -34.04 -6.62
N GLY A 182 29.32 -34.45 -7.33
CA GLY A 182 29.69 -33.97 -8.66
C GLY A 182 31.05 -33.25 -8.72
N GLU A 183 31.57 -33.10 -9.94
CA GLU A 183 32.78 -32.32 -10.21
C GLU A 183 32.52 -30.82 -10.02
N ASP A 184 33.57 -30.09 -9.63
CA ASP A 184 33.54 -28.65 -9.44
C ASP A 184 33.49 -27.96 -10.82
N ILE A 185 32.31 -27.45 -11.19
CA ILE A 185 32.10 -26.73 -12.44
C ILE A 185 32.29 -25.24 -12.18
N ASP A 186 33.01 -24.55 -13.07
CA ASP A 186 33.15 -23.11 -13.01
C ASP A 186 31.79 -22.42 -13.15
N THR A 187 31.42 -21.63 -12.14
CA THR A 187 30.14 -20.91 -12.14
C THR A 187 30.06 -19.87 -13.23
N ILE A 188 31.17 -19.21 -13.57
CA ILE A 188 31.20 -18.12 -14.55
C ILE A 188 30.98 -18.71 -15.95
N ASP A 189 31.73 -19.75 -16.30
CA ASP A 189 31.60 -20.39 -17.62
C ASP A 189 30.22 -21.03 -17.81
N LYS A 190 29.66 -21.63 -16.75
CA LYS A 190 28.28 -22.14 -16.75
C LYS A 190 27.27 -21.03 -17.04
N LEU A 191 27.35 -19.91 -16.32
CA LEU A 191 26.41 -18.78 -16.48
C LEU A 191 26.57 -18.11 -17.85
N ARG A 192 27.80 -17.99 -18.36
CA ARG A 192 28.08 -17.50 -19.71
C ARG A 192 27.46 -18.38 -20.79
N LYS A 193 27.35 -19.69 -20.57
CA LYS A 193 26.65 -20.59 -21.50
C LYS A 193 25.12 -20.49 -21.37
N GLU A 194 24.60 -20.45 -20.15
CA GLU A 194 23.15 -20.45 -19.91
C GLU A 194 22.45 -19.13 -20.30
N ILE A 195 23.09 -17.97 -20.13
CA ILE A 195 22.46 -16.66 -20.41
C ILE A 195 22.10 -16.48 -21.90
N PRO A 196 22.99 -16.74 -22.87
CA PRO A 196 22.66 -16.68 -24.29
C PRO A 196 21.61 -17.70 -24.72
N GLU A 197 21.67 -18.93 -24.20
CA GLU A 197 20.65 -19.97 -24.46
C GLU A 197 19.26 -19.50 -24.00
N LEU A 198 19.19 -18.87 -22.82
CA LEU A 198 17.96 -18.24 -22.32
C LEU A 198 17.51 -17.06 -23.19
N GLU A 199 18.43 -16.21 -23.67
CA GLU A 199 18.06 -15.09 -24.54
C GLU A 199 17.53 -15.57 -25.89
N GLU A 200 18.13 -16.60 -26.49
CA GLU A 200 17.65 -17.20 -27.73
C GLU A 200 16.25 -17.80 -27.55
N ARG A 201 16.01 -18.47 -26.41
CA ARG A 201 14.68 -18.98 -26.07
C ARG A 201 13.66 -17.87 -25.84
N ILE A 202 14.05 -16.77 -25.18
CA ILE A 202 13.19 -15.60 -25.02
C ILE A 202 12.87 -14.98 -26.38
N LYS A 203 13.86 -14.88 -27.28
CA LYS A 203 13.69 -14.32 -28.62
C LYS A 203 12.74 -15.18 -29.47
N SER A 204 12.93 -16.50 -29.48
CA SER A 204 12.05 -17.41 -30.21
C SER A 204 10.61 -17.37 -29.68
N LEU A 205 10.42 -17.28 -28.36
CA LEU A 205 9.08 -17.11 -27.79
C LEU A 205 8.46 -15.76 -28.14
N ARG A 206 9.25 -14.67 -28.17
CA ARG A 206 8.79 -13.33 -28.60
C ARG A 206 8.33 -13.31 -30.05
N GLU A 207 9.02 -14.03 -30.93
CA GLU A 207 8.65 -14.16 -32.34
C GLU A 207 7.35 -14.97 -32.53
N ASN A 208 7.10 -15.94 -31.65
CA ASN A 208 5.92 -16.82 -31.67
C ASN A 208 4.74 -16.31 -30.83
N VAL A 209 4.77 -15.05 -30.36
CA VAL A 209 3.69 -14.49 -29.53
C VAL A 209 2.36 -14.48 -30.30
N GLU A 210 1.30 -14.92 -29.62
CA GLU A 210 -0.06 -14.93 -30.18
C GLU A 210 -0.46 -13.56 -30.73
N ARG A 211 -0.89 -13.54 -31.99
CA ARG A 211 -1.44 -12.34 -32.62
C ARG A 211 -2.88 -12.10 -32.13
N PRO A 212 -3.36 -10.84 -32.07
CA PRO A 212 -4.67 -10.47 -31.52
C PRO A 212 -5.87 -11.25 -32.09
N GLY A 213 -5.80 -11.77 -33.31
CA GLY A 213 -6.85 -12.59 -33.96
C GLY A 213 -6.77 -14.10 -33.73
N VAL A 214 -5.86 -14.62 -32.90
CA VAL A 214 -5.76 -16.06 -32.59
C VAL A 214 -6.40 -16.40 -31.24
N ALA A 215 -6.27 -15.51 -30.27
CA ALA A 215 -6.79 -15.71 -28.91
C ALA A 215 -8.33 -15.67 -28.87
N LYS A 216 -8.92 -16.53 -28.02
CA LYS A 216 -10.38 -16.57 -27.80
C LYS A 216 -10.89 -15.34 -27.03
N SER A 217 -10.08 -14.86 -26.08
CA SER A 217 -10.33 -13.65 -25.31
C SER A 217 -9.03 -13.11 -24.72
N GLY A 218 -8.94 -11.81 -24.47
CA GLY A 218 -7.75 -11.21 -23.86
C GLY A 218 -8.02 -9.91 -23.11
N ALA A 219 -6.95 -9.32 -22.57
CA ALA A 219 -6.99 -7.95 -22.08
C ALA A 219 -6.60 -6.95 -23.16
N LEU A 220 -7.26 -5.80 -23.16
CA LEU A 220 -7.09 -4.73 -24.13
C LEU A 220 -7.05 -3.40 -23.39
N PHE A 221 -6.00 -2.62 -23.63
CA PHE A 221 -5.98 -1.21 -23.26
C PHE A 221 -6.45 -0.39 -24.46
N VAL A 222 -7.35 0.56 -24.23
CA VAL A 222 -7.85 1.45 -25.30
C VAL A 222 -7.66 2.90 -24.88
N GLU A 223 -7.03 3.66 -25.76
CA GLU A 223 -6.82 5.11 -25.65
C GLU A 223 -7.99 5.87 -26.29
N PHE A 224 -8.49 6.87 -25.58
CA PHE A 224 -9.50 7.80 -26.07
C PHE A 224 -8.93 9.20 -26.24
N LYS A 225 -9.53 10.02 -27.11
CA LYS A 225 -9.07 11.41 -27.35
C LYS A 225 -9.11 12.25 -26.07
N THR A 226 -10.19 12.11 -25.30
CA THR A 226 -10.43 12.86 -24.05
C THR A 226 -10.66 11.95 -22.85
N GLN A 227 -10.34 12.44 -21.65
CA GLN A 227 -10.63 11.75 -20.39
C GLN A 227 -12.14 11.54 -20.19
N ALA A 228 -12.96 12.50 -20.64
CA ALA A 228 -14.42 12.40 -20.60
C ALA A 228 -14.95 11.19 -21.40
N GLU A 229 -14.41 10.95 -22.60
CA GLU A 229 -14.79 9.79 -23.42
C GLU A 229 -14.33 8.46 -22.80
N ALA A 230 -13.14 8.43 -22.20
CA ALA A 230 -12.67 7.28 -21.43
C ALA A 230 -13.65 6.94 -20.28
N GLN A 231 -14.15 7.95 -19.55
CA GLN A 231 -15.15 7.75 -18.51
C GLN A 231 -16.51 7.30 -19.06
N ARG A 232 -16.94 7.79 -20.23
CA ARG A 232 -18.16 7.29 -20.91
C ARG A 232 -18.01 5.81 -21.28
N ALA A 233 -16.86 5.43 -21.85
CA ALA A 233 -16.56 4.05 -22.22
C ALA A 233 -16.59 3.12 -21.00
N LEU A 234 -16.05 3.59 -19.86
CA LEU A 234 -16.03 2.86 -18.59
C LEU A 234 -17.44 2.52 -18.07
N LYS A 235 -18.44 3.37 -18.32
CA LYS A 235 -19.84 3.16 -17.90
C LYS A 235 -20.65 2.35 -18.92
N SER A 236 -20.41 2.53 -20.22
CA SER A 236 -21.18 1.89 -21.30
C SER A 236 -21.14 0.35 -21.25
N SER A 237 -22.30 -0.32 -21.28
CA SER A 237 -22.37 -1.78 -21.49
C SER A 237 -22.33 -2.07 -22.99
N ARG A 238 -21.42 -2.93 -23.45
CA ARG A 238 -21.12 -3.10 -24.88
C ARG A 238 -21.38 -4.48 -25.43
N HIS A 239 -21.68 -5.44 -24.57
CA HIS A 239 -21.94 -6.81 -24.97
C HIS A 239 -23.07 -7.41 -24.12
N HIS A 240 -23.73 -8.43 -24.67
CA HIS A 240 -24.83 -9.11 -24.01
C HIS A 240 -24.33 -10.11 -22.95
N ASP A 241 -23.13 -10.68 -23.13
CA ASP A 241 -22.51 -11.54 -22.12
C ASP A 241 -22.21 -10.73 -20.84
N PRO A 242 -22.69 -11.16 -19.66
CA PRO A 242 -22.41 -10.49 -18.40
C PRO A 242 -20.92 -10.45 -18.03
N LEU A 243 -20.06 -11.32 -18.56
CA LEU A 243 -18.63 -11.40 -18.21
C LEU A 243 -17.71 -10.70 -19.20
N ALA A 244 -18.16 -10.49 -20.44
CA ALA A 244 -17.37 -9.81 -21.46
C ALA A 244 -17.06 -8.36 -21.06
N PHE A 245 -15.87 -7.89 -21.42
CA PHE A 245 -15.36 -6.55 -21.09
C PHE A 245 -15.32 -6.24 -19.58
N LYS A 246 -15.22 -7.25 -18.70
CA LYS A 246 -15.15 -7.03 -17.23
C LYS A 246 -13.93 -7.72 -16.60
N PRO A 247 -13.31 -7.10 -15.58
CA PRO A 247 -13.56 -5.73 -15.08
C PRO A 247 -13.01 -4.64 -16.01
N ARG A 248 -13.52 -3.42 -15.84
CA ARG A 248 -13.10 -2.21 -16.57
C ARG A 248 -12.43 -1.27 -15.59
N LEU A 249 -11.21 -0.84 -15.89
CA LEU A 249 -10.42 0.01 -15.01
C LEU A 249 -9.87 1.19 -15.82
N SER A 250 -10.03 2.40 -15.31
CA SER A 250 -9.42 3.60 -15.91
C SER A 250 -8.20 4.03 -15.10
N HIS A 251 -7.39 4.92 -15.67
CA HIS A 251 -6.24 5.49 -14.99
C HIS A 251 -5.21 4.42 -14.56
N VAL A 252 -5.15 3.29 -15.24
CA VAL A 252 -4.18 2.25 -14.86
C VAL A 252 -2.79 2.69 -15.31
N GLN A 253 -1.84 2.81 -14.39
CA GLN A 253 -0.45 3.07 -14.79
C GLN A 253 0.21 1.75 -15.24
N PRO A 254 1.09 1.74 -16.26
CA PRO A 254 1.73 0.52 -16.73
C PRO A 254 2.44 -0.29 -15.63
N ARG A 255 3.06 0.38 -14.66
CA ARG A 255 3.74 -0.25 -13.51
C ARG A 255 2.80 -0.91 -12.50
N GLU A 256 1.50 -0.59 -12.53
CA GLU A 256 0.50 -1.11 -11.60
C GLU A 256 -0.19 -2.37 -12.15
N VAL A 257 0.02 -2.70 -13.43
CA VAL A 257 -0.58 -3.85 -14.09
C VAL A 257 0.06 -5.15 -13.59
N LEU A 258 -0.76 -6.11 -13.20
CA LEU A 258 -0.33 -7.47 -12.89
C LEU A 258 -0.48 -8.33 -14.15
N TRP A 259 0.57 -8.35 -14.97
CA TRP A 259 0.54 -8.95 -16.32
C TRP A 259 0.16 -10.44 -16.32
N LYS A 260 0.65 -11.22 -15.36
CA LYS A 260 0.25 -12.63 -15.15
C LYS A 260 -1.26 -12.83 -14.95
N ASN A 261 -1.97 -11.80 -14.47
CA ASN A 261 -3.41 -11.86 -14.18
C ASN A 261 -4.30 -11.26 -15.28
N ALA A 262 -3.70 -10.61 -16.28
CA ALA A 262 -4.45 -9.89 -17.32
C ALA A 262 -5.31 -10.83 -18.17
N ASN A 263 -4.75 -11.97 -18.58
CA ASN A 263 -5.40 -12.92 -19.49
C ASN A 263 -6.05 -14.14 -18.80
N ILE A 264 -6.30 -14.07 -17.49
CA ILE A 264 -7.06 -15.12 -16.80
C ILE A 264 -8.51 -15.12 -17.31
N ASP A 265 -9.02 -16.32 -17.62
CA ASP A 265 -10.42 -16.54 -17.98
C ASP A 265 -11.38 -15.96 -16.91
N PRO A 266 -12.47 -15.27 -17.30
CA PRO A 266 -13.34 -14.58 -16.34
C PRO A 266 -13.95 -15.52 -15.29
N ALA A 267 -14.32 -16.75 -15.66
CA ALA A 267 -14.89 -17.71 -14.70
C ALA A 267 -13.84 -18.20 -13.71
N ALA A 268 -12.63 -18.50 -14.20
CA ALA A 268 -11.49 -18.86 -13.35
C ALA A 268 -11.08 -17.71 -12.42
N ARG A 269 -11.07 -16.47 -12.90
CA ARG A 269 -10.77 -15.28 -12.07
C ARG A 269 -11.78 -15.14 -10.92
N LEU A 270 -13.06 -15.36 -11.21
CA LEU A 270 -14.11 -15.29 -10.21
C LEU A 270 -13.95 -16.39 -9.15
N SER A 271 -13.69 -17.63 -9.57
CA SER A 271 -13.49 -18.76 -8.65
C SER A 271 -12.25 -18.57 -7.76
N TYR A 272 -11.12 -18.14 -8.32
CA TYR A 272 -9.91 -17.79 -7.55
C TYR A 272 -10.16 -16.66 -6.56
N SER A 273 -10.93 -15.64 -6.95
CA SER A 273 -11.26 -14.52 -6.07
C SER A 273 -12.11 -14.94 -4.87
N TYR A 274 -13.09 -15.83 -5.07
CA TYR A 274 -13.93 -16.37 -4.00
C TYR A 274 -13.18 -17.38 -3.12
N LEU A 275 -12.42 -18.30 -3.73
CA LEU A 275 -11.62 -19.29 -3.00
C LEU A 275 -10.57 -18.60 -2.12
N ALA A 276 -9.90 -17.58 -2.64
CA ALA A 276 -8.97 -16.77 -1.85
C ALA A 276 -9.68 -16.07 -0.68
N THR A 277 -10.87 -15.51 -0.90
CA THR A 277 -11.65 -14.87 0.17
C THR A 277 -12.07 -15.87 1.24
N ALA A 278 -12.56 -17.06 0.85
CA ALA A 278 -12.92 -18.13 1.78
C ALA A 278 -11.69 -18.63 2.59
N PHE A 279 -10.56 -18.81 1.92
CA PHE A 279 -9.30 -19.19 2.57
C PHE A 279 -8.83 -18.14 3.59
N ILE A 280 -8.95 -16.85 3.26
CA ILE A 280 -8.61 -15.77 4.20
C ILE A 280 -9.60 -15.72 5.38
N ILE A 281 -10.91 -15.92 5.14
CA ILE A 281 -11.90 -16.00 6.24
C ILE A 281 -11.54 -17.15 7.19
N ALA A 282 -11.24 -18.34 6.65
CA ALA A 282 -10.80 -19.49 7.44
C ALA A 282 -9.51 -19.17 8.20
N THR A 283 -8.55 -18.50 7.57
CA THR A 283 -7.30 -18.06 8.21
C THR A 283 -7.56 -17.09 9.35
N ILE A 284 -8.49 -16.14 9.20
CA ILE A 284 -8.85 -15.18 10.26
C ILE A 284 -9.48 -15.93 11.43
N ILE A 285 -10.42 -16.85 11.20
CA ILE A 285 -11.09 -17.60 12.27
C ILE A 285 -10.09 -18.49 13.02
N LEU A 286 -9.20 -19.17 12.28
CA LEU A 286 -8.24 -20.13 12.82
C LEU A 286 -6.91 -19.50 13.26
N TRP A 287 -6.78 -18.18 13.23
CA TRP A 287 -5.49 -17.49 13.49
C TRP A 287 -4.91 -17.74 14.89
N SER A 288 -5.76 -18.05 15.88
CA SER A 288 -5.30 -18.40 17.22
C SER A 288 -4.45 -19.67 17.24
N ILE A 289 -4.62 -20.59 16.27
CA ILE A 289 -3.86 -21.84 16.19
C ILE A 289 -2.40 -21.56 15.83
N PRO A 290 -2.06 -20.87 14.71
CA PRO A 290 -0.68 -20.45 14.43
C PRO A 290 -0.04 -19.65 15.56
N VAL A 291 -0.77 -18.71 16.17
CA VAL A 291 -0.29 -17.90 17.30
C VAL A 291 0.05 -18.79 18.50
N GLY A 292 -0.80 -19.77 18.82
CA GLY A 292 -0.55 -20.73 19.88
C GLY A 292 0.68 -21.60 19.61
N ILE A 293 0.85 -22.09 18.37
CA ILE A 293 2.02 -22.88 17.96
C ILE A 293 3.30 -22.05 18.05
N VAL A 294 3.30 -20.82 17.53
CA VAL A 294 4.46 -19.93 17.62
C VAL A 294 4.74 -19.57 19.09
N GLY A 295 3.70 -19.34 19.90
CA GLY A 295 3.82 -19.07 21.32
C GLY A 295 4.46 -20.23 22.11
N THR A 296 4.08 -21.48 21.83
CA THR A 296 4.68 -22.66 22.47
C THR A 296 6.09 -22.91 21.98
N ILE A 297 6.35 -22.78 20.66
CA ILE A 297 7.70 -22.90 20.09
C ILE A 297 8.62 -21.81 20.62
N SER A 298 8.10 -20.60 20.86
CA SER A 298 8.93 -19.49 21.36
C SER A 298 9.18 -19.57 22.87
N ASN A 299 8.52 -20.50 23.59
CA ASN A 299 8.76 -20.69 25.00
C ASN A 299 10.08 -21.45 25.22
N ILE A 300 11.05 -20.76 25.79
CA ILE A 300 12.40 -21.28 26.02
C ILE A 300 12.39 -22.51 26.95
N ASN A 301 11.57 -22.51 28.00
CA ASN A 301 11.47 -23.67 28.89
C ASN A 301 10.95 -24.91 28.16
N TYR A 302 10.01 -24.73 27.22
CA TYR A 302 9.52 -25.84 26.38
C TYR A 302 10.61 -26.35 25.43
N LEU A 303 11.30 -25.42 24.73
CA LEU A 303 12.40 -25.73 23.82
C LEU A 303 13.53 -26.49 24.51
N THR A 304 13.99 -26.01 25.67
CA THR A 304 15.12 -26.59 26.39
C THR A 304 14.81 -28.01 26.89
N ASN A 305 13.56 -28.27 27.27
CA ASN A 305 13.11 -29.59 27.69
C ASN A 305 13.02 -30.60 26.52
N LYS A 306 12.56 -30.16 25.35
CA LYS A 306 12.38 -31.00 24.14
C LYS A 306 13.68 -31.22 23.37
N ILE A 307 14.56 -30.23 23.32
CA ILE A 307 15.73 -30.20 22.44
C ILE A 307 17.00 -30.17 23.28
N HIS A 308 17.66 -31.32 23.41
CA HIS A 308 18.82 -31.50 24.30
C HIS A 308 19.98 -30.53 24.04
N TRP A 309 20.24 -30.14 22.78
CA TRP A 309 21.32 -29.21 22.47
C TRP A 309 21.02 -27.75 22.88
N LEU A 310 19.79 -27.40 23.25
CA LEU A 310 19.41 -26.07 23.74
C LEU A 310 19.54 -25.93 25.27
N ARG A 311 19.89 -27.01 25.99
CA ARG A 311 20.09 -27.02 27.46
C ARG A 311 21.20 -26.13 27.98
N TRP A 312 22.11 -25.66 27.11
CA TRP A 312 23.07 -24.64 27.52
C TRP A 312 22.39 -23.31 27.91
N ILE A 313 21.16 -23.05 27.44
CA ILE A 313 20.40 -21.84 27.76
C ILE A 313 20.01 -21.78 29.25
N ASP A 314 19.71 -22.94 29.86
CA ASP A 314 19.38 -23.02 31.28
C ASP A 314 20.58 -22.73 32.19
N ASN A 315 21.80 -22.79 31.65
CA ASN A 315 23.04 -22.47 32.36
C ASN A 315 23.42 -20.98 32.27
N LEU A 316 22.60 -20.14 31.63
CA LEU A 316 22.85 -18.70 31.55
C LEU A 316 22.51 -17.99 32.87
N PRO A 317 23.19 -16.88 33.20
CA PRO A 317 22.86 -16.07 34.38
C PRO A 317 21.40 -15.62 34.42
N ASP A 318 20.81 -15.58 35.61
CA ASP A 318 19.38 -15.25 35.83
C ASP A 318 18.89 -13.98 35.11
N PRO A 319 19.66 -12.87 35.04
CA PRO A 319 19.22 -11.68 34.29
C PRO A 319 19.07 -11.93 32.78
N ILE A 320 19.94 -12.75 32.20
CA ILE A 320 19.94 -13.07 30.76
C ILE A 320 18.82 -14.05 30.46
N LEU A 321 18.64 -15.06 31.32
CA LEU A 321 17.55 -16.03 31.20
C LEU A 321 16.19 -15.34 31.34
N GLY A 322 16.07 -14.39 32.27
CA GLY A 322 14.88 -13.53 32.43
C GLY A 322 14.56 -12.70 31.19
N ILE A 323 15.57 -12.09 30.54
CA ILE A 323 15.38 -11.37 29.28
C ILE A 323 14.95 -12.33 28.17
N LEU A 324 15.64 -13.46 28.04
CA LEU A 324 15.35 -14.44 26.99
C LEU A 324 13.89 -14.93 27.13
N THR A 325 13.51 -15.38 28.32
CA THR A 325 12.18 -15.95 28.62
C THR A 325 11.06 -14.91 28.60
N GLY A 326 11.33 -13.66 28.99
CA GLY A 326 10.34 -12.59 29.04
C GLY A 326 10.16 -11.79 27.75
N PHE A 327 11.22 -11.57 26.97
CA PHE A 327 11.20 -10.69 25.80
C PHE A 327 11.12 -11.45 24.47
N VAL A 328 11.85 -12.55 24.31
CA VAL A 328 11.95 -13.26 23.02
C VAL A 328 10.58 -13.79 22.55
N PRO A 329 9.75 -14.44 23.40
CA PRO A 329 8.46 -14.95 22.92
C PRO A 329 7.51 -13.85 22.45
N PRO A 330 7.28 -12.75 23.20
CA PRO A 330 6.48 -11.63 22.69
C PRO A 330 7.07 -10.98 21.42
N PHE A 331 8.40 -10.91 21.30
CA PHE A 331 9.05 -10.36 20.11
C PHE A 331 8.81 -11.23 18.86
N ILE A 332 9.01 -12.55 18.95
CA ILE A 332 8.75 -13.48 17.85
C ILE A 332 7.27 -13.45 17.48
N LEU A 333 6.38 -13.43 18.46
CA LEU A 333 4.94 -13.36 18.23
C LEU A 333 4.55 -12.06 17.53
N SER A 334 5.09 -10.92 17.97
CA SER A 334 4.86 -9.61 17.35
C SER A 334 5.37 -9.58 15.90
N PHE A 335 6.56 -10.15 15.65
CA PHE A 335 7.10 -10.29 14.31
C PHE A 335 6.19 -11.14 13.40
N PHE A 336 5.71 -12.28 13.91
CA PHE A 336 4.79 -13.15 13.18
C PHE A 336 3.47 -12.44 12.82
N VAL A 337 2.87 -11.72 13.77
CA VAL A 337 1.65 -10.92 13.51
C VAL A 337 1.91 -9.77 12.54
N SER A 338 3.11 -9.18 12.56
CA SER A 338 3.49 -8.11 11.62
C SER A 338 3.54 -8.57 10.15
N TYR A 339 3.70 -9.88 9.91
CA TYR A 339 3.75 -10.49 8.58
C TYR A 339 2.37 -10.66 7.93
N VAL A 340 1.29 -10.73 8.71
CA VAL A 340 -0.10 -10.95 8.24
C VAL A 340 -0.51 -10.07 7.04
N PRO A 341 -0.34 -8.74 7.05
CA PRO A 341 -0.75 -7.92 5.90
C PRO A 341 0.08 -8.21 4.63
N TYR A 342 1.33 -8.67 4.76
CA TYR A 342 2.13 -9.09 3.61
C TYR A 342 1.63 -10.41 3.04
N PHE A 343 1.27 -11.36 3.91
CA PHE A 343 0.63 -12.61 3.50
C PHE A 343 -0.70 -12.36 2.77
N PHE A 344 -1.58 -11.52 3.32
CA PHE A 344 -2.86 -11.19 2.67
C PHE A 344 -2.66 -10.49 1.32
N ARG A 345 -1.68 -9.60 1.22
CA ARG A 345 -1.30 -8.95 -0.05
C ARG A 345 -0.82 -9.95 -1.09
N TYR A 346 -0.02 -10.94 -0.67
CA TYR A 346 0.45 -12.00 -1.54
C TYR A 346 -0.73 -12.82 -2.09
N ILE A 347 -1.63 -13.28 -1.22
CA ILE A 347 -2.84 -14.00 -1.63
C ILE A 347 -3.75 -13.12 -2.51
N ALA A 348 -3.85 -11.81 -2.24
CA ALA A 348 -4.65 -10.90 -3.06
C ALA A 348 -4.12 -10.81 -4.50
N LYS A 349 -2.79 -10.75 -4.67
CA LYS A 349 -2.15 -10.80 -6.00
C LYS A 349 -2.37 -12.14 -6.70
N LEU A 350 -2.36 -13.25 -5.98
CA LEU A 350 -2.66 -14.58 -6.53
C LEU A 350 -4.15 -14.77 -6.87
N SER A 351 -5.06 -13.99 -6.27
CA SER A 351 -6.51 -14.14 -6.46
C SER A 351 -7.05 -13.64 -7.82
N GLY A 352 -6.17 -13.39 -8.80
CA GLY A 352 -6.53 -12.95 -10.15
C GLY A 352 -6.88 -11.46 -10.27
N GLN A 353 -6.44 -10.61 -9.33
CA GLN A 353 -6.64 -9.16 -9.44
C GLN A 353 -5.78 -8.59 -10.59
N PRO A 354 -6.34 -7.74 -11.47
CA PRO A 354 -5.63 -7.26 -12.65
C PRO A 354 -4.58 -6.17 -12.37
N THR A 355 -4.70 -5.46 -11.26
CA THR A 355 -3.77 -4.39 -10.87
C THR A 355 -3.37 -4.52 -9.40
N THR A 356 -2.19 -3.97 -9.08
CA THR A 356 -1.70 -3.86 -7.70
C THR A 356 -2.64 -3.03 -6.83
N VAL A 357 -3.30 -2.01 -7.40
CA VAL A 357 -4.28 -1.16 -6.72
C VAL A 357 -5.49 -1.98 -6.26
N GLU A 358 -6.07 -2.81 -7.12
CA GLU A 358 -7.19 -3.69 -6.76
C GLU A 358 -6.77 -4.72 -5.69
N ALA A 359 -5.56 -5.27 -5.82
CA ALA A 359 -4.99 -6.15 -4.81
C ALA A 359 -4.80 -5.46 -3.45
N GLU A 360 -4.34 -4.20 -3.40
CA GLU A 360 -4.25 -3.43 -2.15
C GLU A 360 -5.62 -3.17 -1.53
N LYS A 361 -6.64 -2.81 -2.31
CA LYS A 361 -8.01 -2.62 -1.80
C LYS A 361 -8.56 -3.90 -1.19
N LYS A 362 -8.39 -5.05 -1.87
CA LYS A 362 -8.83 -6.35 -1.34
C LYS A 362 -8.08 -6.70 -0.05
N THR A 363 -6.78 -6.47 -0.02
CA THR A 363 -5.94 -6.62 1.18
C THR A 363 -6.44 -5.74 2.33
N GLN A 364 -6.86 -4.50 2.04
CA GLN A 364 -7.40 -3.58 3.04
C GLN A 364 -8.64 -4.15 3.72
N HIS A 365 -9.61 -4.67 2.96
CA HIS A 365 -10.82 -5.27 3.52
C HIS A 365 -10.51 -6.50 4.38
N TRP A 366 -9.66 -7.40 3.89
CA TRP A 366 -9.24 -8.59 4.63
C TRP A 366 -8.48 -8.25 5.91
N TYR A 367 -7.52 -7.33 5.83
CA TYR A 367 -6.73 -6.94 6.99
C TYR A 367 -7.54 -6.12 7.98
N PHE A 368 -8.53 -5.34 7.54
CA PHE A 368 -9.48 -4.68 8.43
C PHE A 368 -10.35 -5.68 9.19
N ALA A 369 -10.90 -6.69 8.52
CA ALA A 369 -11.63 -7.76 9.19
C ALA A 369 -10.74 -8.47 10.23
N PHE A 370 -9.48 -8.76 9.89
CA PHE A 370 -8.51 -9.31 10.83
C PHE A 370 -8.27 -8.38 12.02
N GLN A 371 -8.08 -7.08 11.81
CA GLN A 371 -7.87 -6.12 12.90
C GLN A 371 -9.07 -6.08 13.86
N VAL A 372 -10.29 -6.00 13.34
CA VAL A 372 -11.49 -5.97 14.19
C VAL A 372 -11.69 -7.31 14.92
N ILE A 373 -11.57 -8.44 14.25
CA ILE A 373 -11.84 -9.74 14.86
C ILE A 373 -10.72 -10.15 15.82
N GLN A 374 -9.47 -10.11 15.37
CA GLN A 374 -8.33 -10.64 16.14
C GLN A 374 -7.76 -9.63 17.14
N VAL A 375 -7.57 -8.37 16.73
CA VAL A 375 -6.90 -7.36 17.58
C VAL A 375 -7.90 -6.65 18.50
N PHE A 376 -9.15 -6.47 18.07
CA PHE A 376 -10.18 -5.86 18.91
C PHE A 376 -11.02 -6.92 19.65
N LEU A 377 -11.87 -7.67 18.95
CA LEU A 377 -12.87 -8.52 19.60
C LEU A 377 -12.23 -9.64 20.43
N ILE A 378 -11.31 -10.42 19.88
CA ILE A 378 -10.70 -11.55 20.60
C ILE A 378 -9.90 -11.09 21.82
N THR A 379 -9.15 -9.99 21.69
CA THR A 379 -8.44 -9.38 22.84
C THR A 379 -9.39 -8.89 23.92
N THR A 380 -10.56 -8.36 23.53
CA THR A 380 -11.60 -7.92 24.47
C THR A 380 -12.23 -9.08 25.25
N PHE A 381 -12.40 -10.24 24.61
CA PHE A 381 -13.10 -11.37 25.24
C PHE A 381 -12.28 -12.18 26.23
N SER A 382 -10.95 -11.95 26.35
CA SER A 382 -9.96 -12.57 27.27
C SER A 382 -9.88 -14.11 27.28
N SER A 383 -11.02 -14.81 27.24
CA SER A 383 -11.25 -16.26 27.16
C SER A 383 -10.83 -16.94 25.85
N GLY A 384 -10.22 -16.22 24.91
CA GLY A 384 -9.76 -16.76 23.63
C GLY A 384 -10.86 -16.98 22.59
N ALA A 385 -10.46 -17.18 21.33
CA ALA A 385 -11.37 -17.25 20.19
C ALA A 385 -12.34 -18.44 20.25
N THR A 386 -11.90 -19.60 20.77
CA THR A 386 -12.69 -20.84 20.81
C THR A 386 -13.94 -20.71 21.68
N THR A 387 -13.83 -20.08 22.85
CA THR A 387 -14.96 -19.90 23.78
C THR A 387 -16.00 -18.92 23.24
N VAL A 388 -15.55 -17.90 22.49
CA VAL A 388 -16.45 -16.96 21.81
C VAL A 388 -17.16 -17.65 20.65
N ALA A 389 -16.42 -18.42 19.85
CA ALA A 389 -16.97 -19.14 18.70
C ALA A 389 -18.06 -20.16 19.12
N THR A 390 -17.83 -20.92 20.19
CA THR A 390 -18.85 -21.89 20.68
C THR A 390 -20.09 -21.19 21.22
N LYS A 391 -19.94 -20.06 21.92
CA LYS A 391 -21.09 -19.26 22.39
C LYS A 391 -21.91 -18.67 21.25
N ILE A 392 -21.24 -18.17 20.20
CA ILE A 392 -21.92 -17.59 19.03
C ILE A 392 -22.62 -18.66 18.20
N ALA A 393 -21.96 -19.81 17.98
CA ALA A 393 -22.53 -20.91 17.19
C ALA A 393 -23.79 -21.50 17.84
N ASN A 394 -23.79 -21.62 19.17
CA ASN A 394 -24.91 -22.18 19.90
C ASN A 394 -26.04 -21.17 20.11
N GLU A 395 -25.72 -19.89 20.33
CA GLU A 395 -26.71 -18.83 20.63
C GLU A 395 -26.37 -17.49 19.95
N PRO A 396 -26.68 -17.31 18.66
CA PRO A 396 -26.36 -16.08 17.93
C PRO A 396 -27.11 -14.85 18.47
N GLY A 397 -28.27 -15.03 19.11
CA GLY A 397 -29.01 -13.96 19.77
C GLY A 397 -28.30 -13.36 21.00
N SER A 398 -27.29 -14.05 21.54
CA SER A 398 -26.56 -13.62 22.76
C SER A 398 -25.45 -12.60 22.49
N ILE A 399 -25.16 -12.27 21.21
CA ILE A 399 -24.04 -11.39 20.83
C ILE A 399 -24.06 -10.04 21.56
N PRO A 400 -25.18 -9.29 21.62
CA PRO A 400 -25.21 -8.02 22.35
C PRO A 400 -24.87 -8.19 23.83
N VAL A 401 -25.40 -9.24 24.46
CA VAL A 401 -25.18 -9.54 25.88
C VAL A 401 -23.73 -9.95 26.15
N LEU A 402 -23.12 -10.70 25.23
CA LEU A 402 -21.72 -11.12 25.32
C LEU A 402 -20.77 -9.93 25.21
N LEU A 403 -21.03 -9.00 24.27
CA LEU A 403 -20.29 -7.75 24.13
C LEU A 403 -20.41 -6.91 25.40
N ALA A 404 -21.63 -6.72 25.89
CA ALA A 404 -21.91 -5.93 27.09
C ALA A 404 -21.20 -6.42 28.36
N LYS A 405 -20.99 -7.74 28.51
CA LYS A 405 -20.27 -8.29 29.67
C LYS A 405 -18.77 -8.08 29.62
N ASN A 406 -18.17 -8.03 28.43
CA ASN A 406 -16.71 -8.08 28.26
C ASN A 406 -16.09 -6.76 27.83
N LEU A 407 -16.78 -5.95 27.02
CA LEU A 407 -16.26 -4.65 26.58
C LEU A 407 -15.85 -3.75 27.76
N PRO A 408 -16.72 -3.48 28.76
CA PRO A 408 -16.38 -2.58 29.86
C PRO A 408 -15.13 -3.00 30.63
N LYS A 409 -14.94 -4.32 30.83
CA LYS A 409 -13.81 -4.90 31.57
C LYS A 409 -12.46 -4.69 30.87
N ALA A 410 -12.46 -4.64 29.54
CA ALA A 410 -11.25 -4.45 28.74
C ALA A 410 -10.90 -2.95 28.51
N SER A 411 -11.65 -2.01 29.10
CA SER A 411 -11.43 -0.57 28.90
C SER A 411 -10.03 -0.12 29.35
N ASN A 412 -9.54 -0.59 30.50
CA ASN A 412 -8.20 -0.29 31.03
C ASN A 412 -7.06 -0.81 30.14
N PHE A 413 -7.27 -1.96 29.49
CA PHE A 413 -6.36 -2.46 28.47
C PHE A 413 -6.27 -1.48 27.29
N TYR A 414 -7.40 -1.00 26.77
CA TYR A 414 -7.39 -0.07 25.63
C TYR A 414 -6.86 1.33 25.97
N LEU A 415 -7.07 1.81 27.20
CA LEU A 415 -6.40 3.01 27.69
C LEU A 415 -4.88 2.87 27.59
N SER A 416 -4.33 1.78 28.14
CA SER A 416 -2.90 1.48 28.09
C SER A 416 -2.41 1.27 26.65
N TYR A 417 -3.22 0.60 25.83
CA TYR A 417 -2.94 0.35 24.42
C TYR A 417 -2.76 1.65 23.63
N PHE A 418 -3.64 2.64 23.78
CA PHE A 418 -3.50 3.93 23.09
C PHE A 418 -2.26 4.70 23.54
N ILE A 419 -1.92 4.66 24.83
CA ILE A 419 -0.70 5.29 25.36
C ILE A 419 0.54 4.63 24.75
N ILE A 420 0.65 3.31 24.85
CA ILE A 420 1.80 2.54 24.33
C ILE A 420 1.92 2.71 22.82
N GLN A 421 0.80 2.65 22.08
CA GLN A 421 0.84 2.82 20.64
C GLN A 421 1.18 4.27 20.24
N GLY A 422 0.60 5.27 20.90
CA GLY A 422 0.90 6.68 20.63
C GLY A 422 2.36 7.04 20.93
N LEU A 423 2.84 6.75 22.14
CA LEU A 423 4.19 7.09 22.58
C LEU A 423 5.26 6.13 22.03
N GLY A 424 4.91 4.90 21.68
CA GLY A 424 5.86 3.94 21.10
C GLY A 424 5.97 4.04 19.58
N SER A 425 4.84 4.02 18.88
CA SER A 425 4.85 3.93 17.42
C SER A 425 5.09 5.28 16.73
N ALA A 426 4.67 6.41 17.31
CA ALA A 426 4.91 7.71 16.69
C ALA A 426 6.40 8.10 16.65
N PRO A 427 7.19 7.96 17.75
CA PRO A 427 8.63 8.17 17.71
C PRO A 427 9.35 7.15 16.83
N LYS A 428 8.91 5.88 16.84
CA LYS A 428 9.45 4.84 15.96
C LYS A 428 9.37 5.24 14.48
N ASN A 429 8.25 5.82 14.06
CA ASN A 429 8.05 6.25 12.67
C ASN A 429 8.93 7.47 12.30
N VAL A 430 9.13 8.41 13.22
CA VAL A 430 9.99 9.59 13.00
C VAL A 430 11.46 9.19 12.96
N LEU A 431 11.93 8.42 13.94
CA LEU A 431 13.31 7.92 13.99
C LEU A 431 13.61 6.93 12.86
N ASN A 432 12.57 6.23 12.40
CA ASN A 432 12.62 5.19 11.38
C ASN A 432 13.75 4.16 11.56
N TYR A 433 14.11 3.87 12.83
CA TYR A 433 15.27 3.05 13.17
C TYR A 433 15.16 1.63 12.60
N SER A 434 13.94 1.09 12.50
CA SER A 434 13.69 -0.23 11.92
C SER A 434 14.17 -0.32 10.47
N ASP A 435 13.86 0.70 9.66
CA ASP A 435 14.27 0.73 8.25
C ASP A 435 15.78 1.00 8.15
N LEU A 436 16.34 1.85 9.02
CA LEU A 436 17.78 2.12 9.05
C LEU A 436 18.58 0.85 9.37
N PHE A 437 18.19 0.11 10.40
CA PHE A 437 18.86 -1.15 10.73
C PHE A 437 18.67 -2.19 9.64
N GLN A 438 17.48 -2.28 9.04
CA GLN A 438 17.24 -3.15 7.89
C GLN A 438 18.16 -2.79 6.73
N TYR A 439 18.26 -1.50 6.38
CA TYR A 439 19.15 -1.00 5.34
C TYR A 439 20.62 -1.35 5.63
N ILE A 440 21.11 -1.04 6.83
CA ILE A 440 22.50 -1.34 7.23
C ILE A 440 22.78 -2.85 7.18
N PHE A 441 21.83 -3.66 7.64
CA PHE A 441 21.97 -5.11 7.65
C PHE A 441 22.04 -5.68 6.23
N TYR A 442 21.11 -5.30 5.35
CA TYR A 442 21.13 -5.78 3.96
C TYR A 442 22.34 -5.25 3.18
N ASP A 443 22.69 -3.95 3.29
CA ASP A 443 23.85 -3.36 2.59
C ASP A 443 25.19 -4.00 3.02
N LYS A 444 25.34 -4.39 4.30
CA LYS A 444 26.58 -4.98 4.81
C LYS A 444 26.65 -6.50 4.66
N VAL A 445 25.54 -7.22 4.82
CA VAL A 445 25.53 -8.70 4.91
C VAL A 445 25.17 -9.36 3.58
N PHE A 446 24.18 -8.83 2.87
CA PHE A 446 23.58 -9.46 1.69
C PHE A 446 24.01 -8.81 0.37
N ASP A 447 23.92 -7.48 0.28
CA ASP A 447 24.13 -6.74 -0.96
C ASP A 447 25.64 -6.65 -1.26
N ARG A 448 26.09 -7.38 -2.28
CA ARG A 448 27.51 -7.46 -2.64
C ARG A 448 27.82 -6.73 -3.94
N THR A 449 26.96 -6.85 -4.94
CA THR A 449 27.18 -6.30 -6.29
C THR A 449 26.90 -4.79 -6.35
N PRO A 450 27.52 -4.05 -7.28
CA PRO A 450 27.22 -2.63 -7.49
C PRO A 450 25.73 -2.37 -7.72
N ARG A 451 25.09 -3.22 -8.55
CA ARG A 451 23.64 -3.18 -8.83
C ARG A 451 22.79 -3.34 -7.57
N GLN A 452 23.10 -4.30 -6.71
CA GLN A 452 22.34 -4.52 -5.48
C GLN A 452 22.44 -3.31 -4.55
N LYS A 453 23.63 -2.73 -4.39
CA LYS A 453 23.84 -1.52 -3.58
C LYS A 453 23.16 -0.28 -4.17
N TYR A 454 23.22 -0.11 -5.49
CA TYR A 454 22.52 0.95 -6.20
C TYR A 454 21.01 0.84 -6.00
N ASN A 455 20.44 -0.35 -6.21
CA ASN A 455 19.02 -0.60 -6.01
C ASN A 455 18.59 -0.35 -4.56
N ARG A 456 19.43 -0.72 -3.59
CA ARG A 456 19.16 -0.49 -2.16
C ARG A 456 19.05 1.01 -1.82
N ILE A 457 19.96 1.82 -2.38
CA ILE A 457 20.04 3.27 -2.10
C ILE A 457 18.96 4.05 -2.87
N THR A 458 18.69 3.67 -4.12
CA THR A 458 17.73 4.38 -4.97
C THR A 458 16.27 4.03 -4.67
N GLN A 459 15.99 2.83 -4.15
CA GLN A 459 14.63 2.44 -3.81
C GLN A 459 14.17 3.04 -2.49
N MET A 460 13.48 4.17 -2.56
CA MET A 460 12.77 4.73 -1.42
C MET A 460 11.65 3.79 -0.94
N LYS A 461 11.29 3.91 0.34
CA LYS A 461 10.20 3.13 0.93
C LYS A 461 8.87 3.50 0.29
N GLY A 462 8.11 2.48 -0.08
CA GLY A 462 6.73 2.63 -0.51
C GLY A 462 5.76 2.55 0.68
N ILE A 463 4.63 3.25 0.60
CA ILE A 463 3.52 3.04 1.54
C ILE A 463 2.58 1.93 1.03
N GLY A 464 2.34 0.92 1.87
CA GLY A 464 1.35 -0.12 1.61
C GLY A 464 -0.01 0.27 2.18
N TRP A 465 -0.83 1.00 1.41
CA TRP A 465 -2.13 1.52 1.86
C TRP A 465 -3.05 0.45 2.44
N GLY A 466 -3.09 -0.75 1.87
CA GLY A 466 -3.90 -1.87 2.36
C GLY A 466 -3.50 -2.39 3.74
N SER A 467 -2.30 -2.03 4.23
CA SER A 467 -1.83 -2.38 5.58
C SER A 467 -1.89 -1.23 6.58
N VAL A 468 -1.91 0.01 6.11
CA VAL A 468 -1.88 1.22 6.96
C VAL A 468 -3.30 1.61 7.37
N TYR A 469 -4.23 1.72 6.40
CA TYR A 469 -5.61 2.14 6.69
C TYR A 469 -6.32 1.24 7.72
N PRO A 470 -6.25 -0.10 7.64
CA PRO A 470 -6.95 -0.95 8.60
C PRO A 470 -6.53 -0.77 10.05
N LYS A 471 -5.25 -0.46 10.32
CA LYS A 471 -4.76 -0.21 11.67
C LYS A 471 -5.41 1.05 12.26
N PHE A 472 -5.45 2.13 11.47
CA PHE A 472 -6.08 3.39 11.88
C PHE A 472 -7.60 3.31 11.96
N ALA A 473 -8.22 2.61 11.01
CA ALA A 473 -9.64 2.32 11.07
C ALA A 473 -9.96 1.55 12.36
N ASN A 474 -9.15 0.56 12.75
CA ASN A 474 -9.36 -0.18 13.98
C ASN A 474 -9.18 0.69 15.24
N PHE A 475 -8.18 1.56 15.30
CA PHE A 475 -8.06 2.53 16.41
C PHE A 475 -9.31 3.40 16.56
N ALA A 476 -9.86 3.88 15.44
CA ALA A 476 -11.10 4.66 15.45
C ALA A 476 -12.32 3.80 15.82
N VAL A 477 -12.42 2.56 15.34
CA VAL A 477 -13.47 1.59 15.70
C VAL A 477 -13.48 1.33 17.22
N ILE A 478 -12.31 1.10 17.83
CA ILE A 478 -12.17 0.92 19.28
C ILE A 478 -12.64 2.19 20.01
N ALA A 479 -12.15 3.36 19.59
CA ALA A 479 -12.54 4.63 20.22
C ALA A 479 -14.07 4.88 20.15
N ILE A 480 -14.70 4.59 19.01
CA ILE A 480 -16.15 4.71 18.84
C ILE A 480 -16.90 3.68 19.70
N ALA A 481 -16.47 2.42 19.71
CA ALA A 481 -17.09 1.35 20.50
C ALA A 481 -17.07 1.64 22.02
N TYR A 482 -16.00 2.26 22.51
CA TYR A 482 -15.86 2.63 23.93
C TYR A 482 -16.44 4.00 24.28
N SER A 483 -16.82 4.82 23.31
CA SER A 483 -17.21 6.22 23.51
C SER A 483 -18.26 6.44 24.62
N CYS A 484 -19.32 5.63 24.62
CA CYS A 484 -20.42 5.73 25.58
C CYS A 484 -20.29 4.76 26.77
N VAL A 485 -19.34 3.83 26.70
CA VAL A 485 -19.07 2.80 27.74
C VAL A 485 -18.00 3.27 28.72
N ALA A 486 -16.87 3.74 28.20
CA ALA A 486 -15.76 4.28 28.96
C ALA A 486 -15.26 5.56 28.26
N PRO A 487 -15.93 6.72 28.49
CA PRO A 487 -15.65 7.96 27.77
C PRO A 487 -14.20 8.43 27.86
N LEU A 488 -13.48 8.06 28.92
CA LEU A 488 -12.07 8.40 29.10
C LEU A 488 -11.17 7.86 27.96
N VAL A 489 -11.54 6.73 27.35
CA VAL A 489 -10.81 6.13 26.21
C VAL A 489 -10.69 7.11 25.04
N LEU A 490 -11.69 7.97 24.83
CA LEU A 490 -11.68 8.96 23.75
C LEU A 490 -10.54 9.97 23.88
N GLY A 491 -10.21 10.40 25.09
CA GLY A 491 -9.14 11.39 25.32
C GLY A 491 -7.77 10.82 24.99
N PHE A 492 -7.47 9.61 25.49
CA PHE A 492 -6.24 8.91 25.17
C PHE A 492 -6.15 8.54 23.69
N ALA A 493 -7.27 8.12 23.08
CA ALA A 493 -7.35 7.90 21.64
C ALA A 493 -7.09 9.18 20.83
N ALA A 494 -7.62 10.34 21.27
CA ALA A 494 -7.39 11.62 20.62
C ALA A 494 -5.91 12.01 20.65
N ALA A 495 -5.27 11.92 21.82
CA ALA A 495 -3.84 12.19 21.99
C ALA A 495 -2.97 11.24 21.15
N GLY A 496 -3.24 9.93 21.22
CA GLY A 496 -2.51 8.94 20.43
C GLY A 496 -2.65 9.14 18.92
N LEU A 497 -3.88 9.39 18.44
CA LEU A 497 -4.13 9.66 17.01
C LEU A 497 -3.51 10.99 16.55
N TYR A 498 -3.40 11.99 17.42
CA TYR A 498 -2.70 13.25 17.11
C TYR A 498 -1.19 13.04 16.94
N LEU A 499 -0.57 12.26 17.84
CA LEU A 499 0.84 11.88 17.69
C LEU A 499 1.09 11.11 16.38
N PHE A 500 0.18 10.20 16.02
CA PHE A 500 0.22 9.53 14.72
C PHE A 500 0.08 10.50 13.54
N TYR A 501 -0.81 11.48 13.63
CA TYR A 501 -0.99 12.49 12.58
C TYR A 501 0.32 13.25 12.30
N ILE A 502 0.99 13.76 13.34
CA ILE A 502 2.27 14.47 13.17
C ILE A 502 3.32 13.55 12.56
N SER A 503 3.43 12.34 13.09
CA SER A 503 4.44 11.36 12.68
C SER A 503 4.30 10.95 11.21
N TYR A 504 3.07 10.61 10.76
CA TYR A 504 2.82 10.26 9.36
C TYR A 504 2.89 11.45 8.42
N ARG A 505 2.51 12.66 8.88
CA ARG A 505 2.70 13.88 8.09
C ARG A 505 4.18 14.11 7.78
N TYR A 506 5.05 13.96 8.76
CA TYR A 506 6.50 14.02 8.55
C TYR A 506 6.98 12.95 7.57
N GLN A 507 6.58 11.70 7.77
CA GLN A 507 6.97 10.57 6.92
C GLN A 507 6.54 10.73 5.44
N LEU A 508 5.31 11.21 5.20
CA LEU A 508 4.78 11.41 3.85
C LEU A 508 5.44 12.57 3.12
N LEU A 509 5.93 13.59 3.84
CA LEU A 509 6.61 14.74 3.24
C LEU A 509 8.08 14.44 2.92
N TYR A 510 8.79 13.66 3.75
CA TYR A 510 10.24 13.54 3.67
C TYR A 510 10.80 12.13 3.41
N ALA A 511 10.08 11.06 3.75
CA ALA A 511 10.68 9.70 3.80
C ALA A 511 9.99 8.66 2.91
N ILE A 512 8.72 8.85 2.55
CA ILE A 512 7.93 7.85 1.83
C ILE A 512 7.58 8.32 0.42
N GLN A 513 7.78 7.43 -0.55
CA GLN A 513 7.31 7.61 -1.92
C GLN A 513 6.02 6.81 -2.17
N VAL A 514 5.04 7.42 -2.82
CA VAL A 514 3.81 6.72 -3.21
C VAL A 514 4.08 5.86 -4.45
N LYS A 515 4.17 4.54 -4.25
CA LYS A 515 4.42 3.56 -5.34
C LYS A 515 3.13 3.04 -6.00
N VAL A 516 2.02 3.10 -5.29
CA VAL A 516 0.70 2.64 -5.75
C VAL A 516 -0.30 3.73 -5.46
N GLU A 517 -1.07 4.13 -6.47
CA GLU A 517 -1.99 5.27 -6.40
C GLU A 517 -3.46 4.79 -6.41
N PRO A 518 -4.09 4.56 -5.23
CA PRO A 518 -5.49 4.13 -5.16
C PRO A 518 -6.50 5.26 -5.39
N ARG A 519 -6.05 6.49 -5.68
CA ARG A 519 -6.89 7.66 -6.02
C ARG A 519 -8.02 7.92 -5.02
N GLY A 520 -7.72 7.87 -3.73
CA GLY A 520 -8.69 8.10 -2.66
C GLY A 520 -9.64 6.93 -2.38
N GLN A 521 -9.71 5.88 -3.20
CA GLN A 521 -10.64 4.76 -2.98
C GLN A 521 -10.35 4.01 -1.67
N CYS A 522 -9.06 3.81 -1.34
CA CYS A 522 -8.67 3.23 -0.06
C CYS A 522 -9.13 4.07 1.14
N TYR A 523 -9.15 5.41 1.00
CA TYR A 523 -9.65 6.32 2.02
C TYR A 523 -11.17 6.20 2.18
N SER A 524 -11.95 6.23 1.08
CA SER A 524 -13.40 6.02 1.11
C SER A 524 -13.77 4.69 1.76
N ASN A 525 -13.03 3.61 1.44
CA ASN A 525 -13.20 2.31 2.09
C ASN A 525 -12.93 2.38 3.60
N ALA A 526 -11.90 3.11 4.03
CA ALA A 526 -11.59 3.29 5.44
C ALA A 526 -12.67 4.10 6.18
N MET A 527 -13.32 5.07 5.52
CA MET A 527 -14.48 5.77 6.10
C MET A 527 -15.67 4.82 6.29
N GLN A 528 -15.94 3.94 5.33
CA GLN A 528 -16.98 2.91 5.48
C GLN A 528 -16.63 1.91 6.60
N HIS A 529 -15.35 1.60 6.81
CA HIS A 529 -14.90 0.74 7.91
C HIS A 529 -15.26 1.31 9.29
N LEU A 530 -15.33 2.64 9.45
CA LEU A 530 -15.74 3.26 10.72
C LEU A 530 -17.17 2.92 11.12
N MET A 531 -18.06 2.61 10.17
CA MET A 531 -19.42 2.18 10.46
C MET A 531 -19.46 0.88 11.27
N VAL A 532 -18.44 0.02 11.16
CA VAL A 532 -18.34 -1.17 12.01
C VAL A 532 -18.18 -0.78 13.48
N GLY A 533 -17.46 0.30 13.78
CA GLY A 533 -17.35 0.84 15.15
C GLY A 533 -18.68 1.36 15.68
N VAL A 534 -19.46 2.02 14.83
CA VAL A 534 -20.81 2.49 15.16
C VAL A 534 -21.71 1.31 15.53
N TYR A 535 -21.77 0.27 14.67
CA TYR A 535 -22.57 -0.92 14.96
C TYR A 535 -22.13 -1.66 16.22
N LEU A 536 -20.81 -1.77 16.46
CA LEU A 536 -20.30 -2.38 17.69
C LEU A 536 -20.68 -1.56 18.93
N ALA A 537 -20.66 -0.23 18.86
CA ALA A 537 -21.10 0.65 19.93
C ALA A 537 -22.60 0.46 20.23
N GLU A 538 -23.45 0.50 19.19
CA GLU A 538 -24.91 0.32 19.32
C GLU A 538 -25.28 -1.05 19.89
N LEU A 539 -24.68 -2.13 19.36
CA LEU A 539 -24.92 -3.49 19.86
C LEU A 539 -24.43 -3.68 21.29
N CYS A 540 -23.28 -3.10 21.65
CA CYS A 540 -22.79 -3.15 23.02
C CYS A 540 -23.73 -2.40 23.99
N LEU A 541 -24.16 -1.20 23.64
CA LEU A 541 -25.08 -0.41 24.47
C LEU A 541 -26.45 -1.10 24.61
N LEU A 542 -26.97 -1.66 23.53
CA LEU A 542 -28.21 -2.45 23.55
C LEU A 542 -28.08 -3.62 24.53
N GLY A 543 -26.97 -4.36 24.47
CA GLY A 543 -26.68 -5.42 25.42
C GLY A 543 -26.56 -4.94 26.87
N LEU A 544 -25.89 -3.81 27.11
CA LEU A 544 -25.70 -3.23 28.44
C LEU A 544 -27.02 -2.81 29.07
N PHE A 545 -27.90 -2.14 28.31
CA PHE A 545 -29.23 -1.75 28.77
C PHE A 545 -30.15 -2.96 28.99
N SER A 546 -30.00 -4.01 28.17
CA SER A 546 -30.74 -5.26 28.34
C SER A 546 -30.37 -5.96 29.65
N ILE A 547 -29.07 -6.02 30.00
CA ILE A 547 -28.60 -6.60 31.28
C ILE A 547 -29.15 -5.82 32.49
N LYS A 548 -29.30 -4.50 32.36
CA LYS A 548 -29.82 -3.62 33.42
C LYS A 548 -31.35 -3.50 33.44
N ASN A 549 -32.07 -4.32 32.66
CA ASN A 549 -33.55 -4.34 32.55
C ASN A 549 -34.18 -2.97 32.24
N ALA A 550 -33.52 -2.14 31.44
CA ALA A 550 -33.97 -0.77 31.13
C ALA A 550 -34.75 -0.71 29.80
N ALA A 551 -36.05 -1.02 29.84
CA ALA A 551 -36.89 -1.14 28.63
C ALA A 551 -36.90 0.11 27.73
N GLY A 552 -36.99 1.31 28.32
CA GLY A 552 -37.00 2.57 27.56
C GLY A 552 -35.70 2.82 26.78
N PRO A 553 -34.52 2.85 27.45
CA PRO A 553 -33.23 2.96 26.76
C PRO A 553 -32.98 1.87 25.73
N VAL A 554 -33.42 0.62 25.97
CA VAL A 554 -33.34 -0.47 24.98
C VAL A 554 -34.15 -0.13 23.73
N ALA A 555 -35.40 0.32 23.88
CA ALA A 555 -36.24 0.71 22.75
C ALA A 555 -35.63 1.88 21.94
N MET A 556 -35.10 2.90 22.63
CA MET A 556 -34.41 4.02 21.97
C MET A 556 -33.20 3.56 21.14
N LEU A 557 -32.40 2.62 21.65
CA LEU A 557 -31.22 2.12 20.94
C LEU A 557 -31.58 1.18 19.80
N ALA A 558 -32.64 0.38 19.94
CA ALA A 558 -33.15 -0.44 18.85
C ALA A 558 -33.62 0.41 17.67
N VAL A 559 -34.32 1.52 17.94
CA VAL A 559 -34.70 2.50 16.90
C VAL A 559 -33.47 3.14 16.28
N LEU A 560 -32.49 3.56 17.08
CA LEU A 560 -31.24 4.14 16.56
C LEU A 560 -30.53 3.19 15.60
N LEU A 561 -30.39 1.91 15.98
CA LEU A 561 -29.76 0.89 15.13
C LEU A 561 -30.48 0.74 13.77
N VAL A 562 -31.82 0.71 13.77
CA VAL A 562 -32.60 0.64 12.52
C VAL A 562 -32.37 1.90 11.66
N VAL A 563 -32.40 3.08 12.28
CA VAL A 563 -32.13 4.36 11.59
C VAL A 563 -30.72 4.36 11.00
N THR A 564 -29.71 3.91 11.74
CA THR A 564 -28.33 3.81 11.28
C THR A 564 -28.20 2.85 10.10
N ILE A 565 -28.87 1.70 10.11
CA ILE A 565 -28.87 0.74 8.98
C ILE A 565 -29.52 1.37 7.74
N VAL A 566 -30.70 1.97 7.88
CA VAL A 566 -31.41 2.60 6.76
C VAL A 566 -30.58 3.74 6.18
N TYR A 567 -30.06 4.63 7.04
CA TYR A 567 -29.21 5.75 6.62
C TYR A 567 -27.97 5.25 5.88
N HIS A 568 -27.25 4.26 6.43
CA HIS A 568 -26.05 3.72 5.82
C HIS A 568 -26.34 3.10 4.43
N ALA A 569 -27.45 2.37 4.30
CA ALA A 569 -27.88 1.80 3.02
C ALA A 569 -28.20 2.88 1.98
N VAL A 570 -28.93 3.93 2.40
CA VAL A 570 -29.29 5.07 1.54
C VAL A 570 -28.05 5.82 1.08
N VAL A 571 -27.16 6.20 1.99
CA VAL A 571 -25.93 6.92 1.66
C VAL A 571 -25.02 6.11 0.75
N ASN A 572 -24.86 4.80 0.99
CA ASN A 572 -24.06 3.96 0.10
C ASN A 572 -24.66 3.83 -1.30
N ARG A 573 -25.99 3.78 -1.41
CA ARG A 573 -26.67 3.74 -2.72
C ARG A 573 -26.37 4.99 -3.55
N TYR A 574 -26.33 6.17 -2.94
CA TYR A 574 -26.07 7.43 -3.64
C TYR A 574 -24.58 7.75 -3.83
N LEU A 575 -23.74 7.48 -2.82
CA LEU A 575 -22.31 7.84 -2.87
C LEU A 575 -21.45 6.80 -3.59
N SER A 576 -21.80 5.51 -3.57
CA SER A 576 -20.94 4.46 -4.15
C SER A 576 -20.65 4.66 -5.66
N PRO A 577 -21.61 5.07 -6.50
CA PRO A 577 -21.32 5.40 -7.91
C PRO A 577 -20.33 6.55 -8.07
N LEU A 578 -20.43 7.59 -7.23
CA LEU A 578 -19.55 8.77 -7.26
C LEU A 578 -18.14 8.44 -6.76
N GLU A 579 -18.04 7.57 -5.76
CA GLU A 579 -16.76 7.04 -5.28
C GLU A 579 -16.06 6.14 -6.31
N LYS A 580 -16.77 5.61 -7.31
CA LYS A 580 -16.17 4.73 -8.32
C LYS A 580 -15.86 5.43 -9.64
N TYR A 581 -16.72 6.35 -10.07
CA TYR A 581 -16.64 6.98 -11.38
C TYR A 581 -16.49 8.50 -11.25
N LEU A 582 -15.79 9.12 -12.19
CA LEU A 582 -15.70 10.58 -12.28
C LEU A 582 -16.97 11.12 -12.98
N PRO A 583 -17.56 12.24 -12.52
CA PRO A 583 -18.66 12.88 -13.25
C PRO A 583 -18.14 13.50 -14.55
N LEU A 584 -19.02 13.59 -15.55
CA LEU A 584 -18.63 14.06 -16.88
C LEU A 584 -18.68 15.59 -16.97
N ASP A 585 -19.59 16.23 -16.24
CA ASP A 585 -19.82 17.67 -16.30
C ASP A 585 -18.54 18.46 -15.94
N GLU A 586 -17.82 18.02 -14.91
CA GLU A 586 -16.54 18.60 -14.47
C GLU A 586 -15.40 18.40 -15.47
N LEU A 587 -15.48 17.39 -16.35
CA LEU A 587 -14.48 17.14 -17.38
C LEU A 587 -14.77 17.90 -18.68
N GLN A 588 -15.99 18.39 -18.85
CA GLN A 588 -16.41 19.08 -20.07
C GLN A 588 -16.26 20.60 -19.95
N SER A 589 -16.40 21.16 -18.74
CA SER A 589 -16.28 22.59 -18.47
C SER A 589 -14.95 23.22 -18.93
N ASP A 590 -13.86 22.45 -18.93
CA ASP A 590 -12.54 22.95 -19.33
C ASP A 590 -12.42 23.23 -20.84
N ASN A 591 -13.17 22.52 -21.70
CA ASN A 591 -13.14 22.80 -23.14
C ASN A 591 -13.85 24.13 -23.49
N ASP A 592 -14.78 24.55 -22.64
CA ASP A 592 -15.57 25.78 -22.84
C ASP A 592 -14.86 27.02 -22.25
N GLU A 593 -14.02 26.85 -21.22
CA GLU A 593 -13.22 27.95 -20.61
C GLU A 593 -11.93 28.31 -21.40
N GLU A 594 -11.46 27.47 -22.33
CA GLU A 594 -10.34 27.83 -23.22
C GLU A 594 -10.78 28.72 -24.41
N GLN A 595 -12.08 28.83 -24.70
CA GLN A 595 -12.60 29.66 -25.80
C GLN A 595 -12.64 31.19 -25.55
N PRO A 596 -12.80 31.71 -24.32
CA PRO A 596 -12.81 33.17 -24.10
C PRO A 596 -11.41 33.80 -23.99
N LEU A 597 -10.39 33.04 -23.58
CA LEU A 597 -9.04 33.60 -23.31
C LEU A 597 -8.20 33.87 -24.57
N LEU A 598 -8.62 33.39 -25.74
CA LEU A 598 -8.00 33.73 -27.03
C LEU A 598 -8.58 35.01 -27.66
N ALA A 599 -9.58 35.65 -27.01
CA ALA A 599 -10.20 36.87 -27.51
C ALA A 599 -9.60 38.15 -26.90
N ASP A 600 -8.75 38.06 -25.88
CA ASP A 600 -8.32 39.21 -25.07
C ASP A 600 -6.81 39.55 -25.15
N ASP A 601 -6.06 38.87 -26.04
CA ASP A 601 -4.59 39.08 -26.19
C ASP A 601 -4.24 39.99 -27.39
N ASN A 602 -5.22 40.75 -27.89
CA ASN A 602 -5.02 41.78 -28.91
C ASN A 602 -5.26 43.16 -28.32
N ASN A 603 -4.42 43.59 -27.37
CA ASN A 603 -4.05 44.99 -27.12
C ASN A 603 -3.15 45.10 -25.89
N ASP A 604 -1.90 45.49 -26.11
CA ASP A 604 -1.14 46.53 -25.39
C ASP A 604 0.36 46.20 -25.34
N ASP A 605 1.07 46.75 -26.33
CA ASP A 605 2.33 47.51 -26.32
C ASP A 605 3.61 47.07 -25.58
N GLU A 606 4.70 47.40 -26.29
CA GLU A 606 6.14 47.18 -26.10
C GLU A 606 6.75 47.90 -24.88
N GLU A 607 7.76 47.31 -24.24
CA GLU A 607 9.07 47.94 -23.91
C GLU A 607 10.08 46.94 -23.30
N ASP A 608 11.37 47.16 -23.63
CA ASP A 608 12.55 46.30 -23.49
C ASP A 608 13.13 46.10 -22.07
N ASP A 609 13.78 44.94 -21.81
CA ASP A 609 15.22 44.84 -21.40
C ASP A 609 15.73 43.40 -21.05
N GLU A 610 17.04 43.20 -21.25
CA GLU A 610 17.86 41.96 -21.35
C GLU A 610 17.73 40.78 -20.32
N PRO A 611 18.19 39.55 -20.70
CA PRO A 611 17.98 38.32 -19.91
C PRO A 611 19.21 37.90 -19.08
N ARG A 612 19.28 38.27 -17.79
CA ARG A 612 20.24 37.64 -16.84
C ARG A 612 19.71 37.48 -15.42
N ASN A 613 18.86 36.46 -15.20
CA ASN A 613 18.75 35.64 -13.96
C ASN A 613 17.44 34.83 -13.93
N GLY A 614 17.22 33.94 -14.92
CA GLY A 614 15.99 33.17 -15.06
C GLY A 614 15.69 32.22 -13.89
N THR A 615 16.71 31.69 -13.20
CA THR A 615 16.50 30.72 -12.12
C THR A 615 16.09 31.39 -10.81
N ARG A 616 16.67 32.55 -10.48
CA ARG A 616 16.43 33.24 -9.21
C ARG A 616 15.10 34.01 -9.22
N ALA A 617 14.70 34.57 -10.36
CA ALA A 617 13.39 35.19 -10.55
C ALA A 617 12.24 34.16 -10.56
N ARG A 618 12.46 32.98 -11.15
CA ARG A 618 11.50 31.85 -11.07
C ARG A 618 11.32 31.32 -9.66
N ILE A 619 12.39 31.18 -8.88
CA ILE A 619 12.30 30.73 -7.48
C ILE A 619 11.55 31.77 -6.63
N ARG A 620 11.75 33.06 -6.86
CA ARG A 620 11.09 34.14 -6.11
C ARG A 620 9.60 34.26 -6.47
N THR A 621 9.25 34.13 -7.75
CA THR A 621 7.85 34.08 -8.20
C THR A 621 7.12 32.80 -7.77
N LEU A 622 7.82 31.66 -7.73
CA LEU A 622 7.30 30.41 -7.19
C LEU A 622 7.11 30.44 -5.67
N ALA A 623 8.04 31.05 -4.92
CA ALA A 623 7.89 31.25 -3.47
C ALA A 623 6.75 32.23 -3.15
N HIS A 624 6.58 33.28 -3.96
CA HIS A 624 5.47 34.22 -3.80
C HIS A 624 4.11 33.58 -4.14
N LYS A 625 4.04 32.77 -5.21
CA LYS A 625 2.83 31.98 -5.57
C LYS A 625 2.53 30.87 -4.55
N ALA A 626 3.55 30.21 -4.00
CA ALA A 626 3.38 29.20 -2.96
C ALA A 626 2.89 29.80 -1.64
N ASN A 627 3.33 31.01 -1.30
CA ASN A 627 2.79 31.77 -0.16
C ASN A 627 1.33 32.20 -0.40
N ASN A 628 0.96 32.58 -1.63
CA ASN A 628 -0.43 32.90 -1.98
C ASN A 628 -1.36 31.67 -1.97
N ALA A 629 -0.84 30.45 -2.17
CA ALA A 629 -1.63 29.22 -2.04
C ALA A 629 -2.09 28.96 -0.59
N ILE A 630 -1.40 29.50 0.41
CA ILE A 630 -1.81 29.46 1.82
C ILE A 630 -2.94 30.48 2.08
N GLU A 631 -2.95 31.62 1.40
CA GLU A 631 -4.05 32.61 1.44
C GLU A 631 -5.33 32.12 0.74
N LYS A 632 -5.21 31.22 -0.24
CA LYS A 632 -6.34 30.59 -0.96
C LYS A 632 -6.84 29.27 -0.34
N LEU A 633 -6.60 29.05 0.94
CA LEU A 633 -7.23 27.92 1.62
C LEU A 633 -8.75 28.17 1.67
N PRO A 634 -9.60 27.28 1.15
CA PRO A 634 -11.05 27.46 1.25
C PRO A 634 -11.42 27.66 2.72
N LYS A 635 -12.07 28.79 3.06
CA LYS A 635 -12.47 29.09 4.46
C LYS A 635 -13.30 27.96 5.08
N ALA A 636 -14.00 27.19 4.26
CA ALA A 636 -14.69 25.95 4.62
C ALA A 636 -13.80 24.85 5.22
N LEU A 637 -12.51 24.79 4.88
CA LEU A 637 -11.55 23.86 5.49
C LEU A 637 -11.06 24.32 6.88
N LEU A 638 -11.22 25.61 7.20
CA LEU A 638 -10.81 26.18 8.49
C LEU A 638 -11.87 25.98 9.58
N ASP A 639 -13.16 25.89 9.20
CA ASP A 639 -14.26 25.61 10.14
C ASP A 639 -14.94 24.25 9.84
N PRO A 640 -14.44 23.14 10.42
CA PRO A 640 -15.02 21.82 10.23
C PRO A 640 -16.41 21.66 10.85
N LEU A 641 -16.79 22.53 11.80
CA LEU A 641 -18.08 22.46 12.50
C LEU A 641 -19.22 23.13 11.71
N SER A 642 -18.98 24.26 11.06
CA SER A 642 -19.99 24.92 10.21
C SER A 642 -20.26 24.10 8.95
N THR A 643 -19.20 23.55 8.34
CA THR A 643 -19.32 22.64 7.18
C THR A 643 -19.91 21.27 7.51
N LEU A 644 -19.98 20.88 8.79
CA LEU A 644 -20.65 19.67 9.24
C LEU A 644 -22.17 19.80 9.24
N LEU A 645 -22.69 20.99 9.57
CA LEU A 645 -24.13 21.28 9.61
C LEU A 645 -24.68 21.69 8.24
N GLU A 646 -23.84 22.27 7.37
CA GLU A 646 -24.23 22.68 6.02
C GLU A 646 -23.33 22.05 4.94
N PRO A 647 -23.71 20.89 4.38
CA PRO A 647 -22.95 20.23 3.32
C PRO A 647 -22.78 21.08 2.04
N ARG A 648 -23.61 22.11 1.84
CA ARG A 648 -23.50 23.06 0.72
C ARG A 648 -22.26 23.96 0.82
N LEU A 649 -21.69 24.09 2.02
CA LEU A 649 -20.46 24.86 2.26
C LEU A 649 -19.20 24.03 1.95
N LEU A 650 -19.33 22.77 1.51
CA LEU A 650 -18.17 22.03 1.03
C LEU A 650 -17.54 22.78 -0.15
N PRO A 651 -16.20 22.92 -0.17
CA PRO A 651 -15.52 23.66 -1.22
C PRO A 651 -15.85 23.05 -2.57
N SER A 652 -16.13 23.91 -3.55
CA SER A 652 -16.45 23.47 -4.90
C SER A 652 -15.22 22.80 -5.53
N VAL A 653 -15.44 21.99 -6.56
CA VAL A 653 -14.35 21.33 -7.29
C VAL A 653 -13.40 22.37 -7.90
N ALA A 654 -13.92 23.53 -8.35
CA ALA A 654 -13.13 24.64 -8.85
C ALA A 654 -12.21 25.23 -7.76
N ASP A 655 -12.75 25.51 -6.57
CA ASP A 655 -11.95 26.05 -5.44
C ASP A 655 -10.84 25.07 -5.03
N LEU A 656 -11.16 23.77 -4.98
CA LEU A 656 -10.19 22.73 -4.65
C LEU A 656 -9.13 22.56 -5.74
N ARG A 657 -9.49 22.69 -7.02
CA ARG A 657 -8.56 22.62 -8.14
C ARG A 657 -7.56 23.77 -8.06
N GLU A 658 -8.03 24.99 -7.80
CA GLU A 658 -7.15 26.15 -7.64
C GLU A 658 -6.18 25.94 -6.47
N TRP A 659 -6.65 25.45 -5.33
CA TRP A 659 -5.82 25.12 -4.18
C TRP A 659 -4.78 24.02 -4.46
N LEU A 660 -5.16 23.01 -5.25
CA LEU A 660 -4.27 21.90 -5.62
C LEU A 660 -3.30 22.26 -6.75
N SER A 661 -3.58 23.31 -7.53
CA SER A 661 -2.74 23.72 -8.64
C SER A 661 -1.36 24.14 -8.14
N ASN A 662 -0.32 23.44 -8.62
CA ASN A 662 1.06 23.78 -8.32
C ASN A 662 1.82 23.98 -9.63
N PRO A 663 2.05 25.25 -10.04
CA PRO A 663 2.67 25.57 -11.33
C PRO A 663 4.05 24.90 -11.52
N ALA A 664 4.82 24.71 -10.45
CA ALA A 664 6.12 24.04 -10.52
C ALA A 664 6.01 22.54 -10.84
N ALA A 665 4.95 21.88 -10.35
CA ALA A 665 4.68 20.47 -10.65
C ALA A 665 4.21 20.30 -12.09
N GLU A 666 3.45 21.27 -12.61
CA GLU A 666 2.91 21.26 -13.98
C GLU A 666 3.99 21.47 -15.04
N SER A 667 4.94 22.38 -14.82
CA SER A 667 6.03 22.64 -15.76
C SER A 667 7.09 21.54 -15.83
N SER A 668 7.10 20.60 -14.88
CA SER A 668 8.15 19.56 -14.75
C SER A 668 7.93 18.33 -15.64
N GLN A 669 6.75 18.18 -16.24
CA GLN A 669 6.44 17.01 -17.06
C GLN A 669 6.91 17.19 -18.50
N LYS A 670 7.89 16.38 -18.90
CA LYS A 670 8.25 16.26 -20.32
C LYS A 670 7.17 15.43 -21.04
N PRO A 671 6.63 15.90 -22.18
CA PRO A 671 5.68 15.12 -22.96
C PRO A 671 6.31 13.79 -23.39
N LEU A 672 5.50 12.73 -23.41
CA LEU A 672 5.95 11.43 -23.91
C LEU A 672 6.21 11.52 -25.42
N THR A 673 7.28 10.89 -25.86
CA THR A 673 7.54 10.67 -27.29
C THR A 673 6.58 9.64 -27.87
N GLU A 674 6.31 9.70 -29.18
CA GLU A 674 5.36 8.79 -29.83
C GLU A 674 5.74 7.31 -29.68
N GLU A 675 7.05 7.00 -29.69
CA GLU A 675 7.56 5.65 -29.43
C GLU A 675 7.26 5.17 -28.00
N GLU A 676 7.33 6.07 -27.02
CA GLU A 676 7.01 5.75 -25.63
C GLU A 676 5.51 5.50 -25.45
N VAL A 677 4.65 6.29 -26.10
CA VAL A 677 3.20 6.06 -26.10
C VAL A 677 2.90 4.72 -26.77
N LYS A 678 3.56 4.40 -27.88
CA LYS A 678 3.38 3.10 -28.58
C LYS A 678 3.73 1.93 -27.68
N ASN A 679 4.76 2.05 -26.86
CA ASN A 679 5.22 0.96 -25.98
C ASN A 679 4.66 1.02 -24.55
N ALA A 680 3.83 2.01 -24.21
CA ALA A 680 3.43 2.29 -22.83
C ALA A 680 2.70 1.12 -22.14
N TYR A 681 1.76 0.47 -22.84
CA TYR A 681 0.93 -0.62 -22.31
C TYR A 681 1.28 -2.00 -22.89
N ILE A 682 2.49 -2.15 -23.42
CA ILE A 682 3.01 -3.46 -23.83
C ILE A 682 3.58 -4.16 -22.59
N ASN A 683 3.37 -5.48 -22.49
CA ASN A 683 3.95 -6.27 -21.41
C ASN A 683 5.49 -6.07 -21.39
N PRO A 684 6.08 -5.61 -20.27
CA PRO A 684 7.52 -5.38 -20.18
C PRO A 684 8.38 -6.59 -20.54
N ALA A 685 7.89 -7.83 -20.35
CA ALA A 685 8.61 -9.04 -20.71
C ALA A 685 8.86 -9.15 -22.23
N LEU A 686 8.00 -8.56 -23.06
CA LEU A 686 8.14 -8.54 -24.52
C LEU A 686 9.20 -7.54 -24.99
N THR A 687 9.35 -6.42 -24.28
CA THR A 687 10.28 -5.34 -24.64
C THR A 687 11.57 -5.34 -23.83
N ALA A 688 11.68 -6.20 -22.80
CA ALA A 688 12.81 -6.24 -21.87
C ALA A 688 14.11 -6.69 -22.55
N LYS A 689 14.95 -5.72 -22.90
CA LYS A 689 16.34 -5.97 -23.35
C LYS A 689 17.15 -6.69 -22.26
N MET A 690 18.19 -7.40 -22.69
CA MET A 690 19.16 -8.00 -21.77
C MET A 690 19.79 -6.89 -20.90
N PRO A 691 19.76 -7.01 -19.55
CA PRO A 691 20.47 -6.10 -18.68
C PRO A 691 21.98 -6.19 -18.95
N LYS A 692 22.66 -5.05 -19.04
CA LYS A 692 24.13 -5.03 -19.07
C LYS A 692 24.67 -5.55 -17.74
N VAL A 693 25.66 -6.43 -17.73
CA VAL A 693 26.35 -6.89 -16.51
C VAL A 693 27.18 -5.73 -15.96
N TRP A 694 27.05 -5.44 -14.67
CA TRP A 694 27.75 -4.34 -14.03
C TRP A 694 28.83 -4.86 -13.06
N ILE A 695 30.08 -4.74 -13.48
CA ILE A 695 31.28 -5.18 -12.78
C ILE A 695 31.97 -3.94 -12.18
N PRO A 696 32.63 -3.98 -11.02
CA PRO A 696 33.43 -2.83 -10.58
C PRO A 696 34.80 -2.81 -11.27
N LYS A 697 35.27 -1.62 -11.62
CA LYS A 697 36.60 -1.43 -12.18
C LYS A 697 37.70 -1.82 -11.20
N ASP A 698 38.65 -2.62 -11.67
CA ASP A 698 39.79 -3.08 -10.89
C ASP A 698 41.10 -2.39 -11.31
N LYS A 699 42.08 -2.36 -10.41
CA LYS A 699 43.40 -1.77 -10.70
C LYS A 699 44.29 -2.69 -11.56
N ASN A 700 43.96 -3.98 -11.65
CA ASN A 700 44.81 -4.99 -12.29
C ASN A 700 44.38 -5.31 -13.73
N GLY A 701 43.34 -4.64 -14.25
CA GLY A 701 42.82 -4.83 -15.61
C GLY A 701 42.11 -6.17 -15.82
N LEU A 702 41.67 -6.84 -14.75
CA LEU A 702 40.86 -8.05 -14.82
C LEU A 702 39.43 -7.75 -15.28
N SER A 703 38.84 -6.66 -14.79
CA SER A 703 37.50 -6.19 -15.18
C SER A 703 37.38 -6.04 -16.70
N ALA A 704 38.39 -5.42 -17.34
CA ALA A 704 38.46 -5.27 -18.79
C ALA A 704 38.52 -6.62 -19.54
N LYS A 705 39.20 -7.63 -18.98
CA LYS A 705 39.25 -8.99 -19.58
C LYS A 705 37.93 -9.72 -19.43
N GLU A 706 37.28 -9.63 -18.27
CA GLU A 706 35.97 -10.25 -18.07
C GLU A 706 34.91 -9.59 -18.95
N ILE A 707 35.01 -8.28 -19.22
CA ILE A 707 34.17 -7.60 -20.21
C ILE A 707 34.40 -8.21 -21.60
N GLU A 708 35.66 -8.36 -22.03
CA GLU A 708 35.98 -8.95 -23.34
C GLU A 708 35.47 -10.40 -23.46
N GLU A 709 35.60 -11.21 -22.41
CA GLU A 709 35.10 -12.59 -22.39
C GLU A 709 33.57 -12.67 -22.40
N ASN A 710 32.88 -11.77 -21.69
CA ASN A 710 31.42 -11.68 -21.72
C ASN A 710 30.90 -11.23 -23.10
N GLU A 711 31.55 -10.24 -23.71
CA GLU A 711 31.18 -9.73 -25.03
C GLU A 711 31.35 -10.78 -26.12
N LYS A 712 32.39 -11.64 -26.04
CA LYS A 712 32.57 -12.79 -26.95
C LYS A 712 31.38 -13.75 -26.96
N VAL A 713 30.66 -13.83 -25.85
CA VAL A 713 29.51 -14.73 -25.65
C VAL A 713 28.18 -13.98 -25.86
N GLY A 714 28.22 -12.70 -26.23
CA GLY A 714 27.03 -11.89 -26.51
C GLY A 714 26.39 -11.27 -25.26
N VAL A 715 27.09 -11.26 -24.12
CA VAL A 715 26.64 -10.63 -22.88
C VAL A 715 27.28 -9.25 -22.76
N ALA A 716 26.47 -8.19 -22.85
CA ALA A 716 26.97 -6.82 -22.72
C ALA A 716 27.38 -6.53 -21.26
N SER A 717 28.62 -6.07 -21.05
CA SER A 717 29.18 -5.78 -19.71
C SER A 717 29.75 -4.37 -19.63
N THR A 718 29.85 -3.80 -18.44
CA THR A 718 30.43 -2.46 -18.21
C THR A 718 31.03 -2.36 -16.81
N ASP A 719 32.13 -1.62 -16.69
CA ASP A 719 32.83 -1.30 -15.45
C ASP A 719 32.63 0.16 -14.98
N GLU A 720 31.77 0.92 -15.66
CA GLU A 720 31.58 2.34 -15.39
C GLU A 720 30.82 2.58 -14.06
N GLY A 721 31.25 3.60 -13.31
CA GLY A 721 30.56 4.06 -12.10
C GLY A 721 30.74 3.20 -10.85
N ALA A 722 31.56 2.14 -10.89
CA ALA A 722 31.92 1.33 -9.72
C ALA A 722 33.41 0.97 -9.72
N GLU A 723 34.04 0.93 -8.54
CA GLU A 723 35.46 0.64 -8.37
C GLU A 723 35.71 -0.31 -7.19
N LEU A 724 36.73 -1.15 -7.33
CA LEU A 724 37.25 -1.97 -6.25
C LEU A 724 38.42 -1.26 -5.57
N ASP A 725 38.26 -0.91 -4.30
CA ASP A 725 39.32 -0.26 -3.51
C ASP A 725 40.55 -1.19 -3.33
N GLY A 726 41.71 -0.61 -3.01
CA GLY A 726 42.95 -1.32 -2.72
C GLY A 726 42.85 -2.27 -1.52
N GLU A 727 41.75 -2.20 -0.73
CA GLU A 727 41.35 -3.14 0.33
C GLU A 727 40.34 -4.23 -0.11
N GLY A 728 39.91 -4.24 -1.38
CA GLY A 728 38.96 -5.24 -1.90
C GLY A 728 37.51 -4.94 -1.52
N ARG A 729 37.26 -3.73 -1.03
CA ARG A 729 35.93 -3.20 -0.76
C ARG A 729 35.40 -2.53 -2.03
N MET A 730 34.19 -2.87 -2.42
CA MET A 730 33.53 -2.24 -3.56
C MET A 730 32.96 -0.88 -3.15
N ARG A 731 33.27 0.14 -3.96
CA ARG A 731 32.70 1.49 -3.91
C ARG A 731 32.02 1.77 -5.25
N TRP A 732 30.97 2.57 -5.24
CA TRP A 732 30.32 3.06 -6.45
C TRP A 732 30.02 4.54 -6.26
N ASP A 733 29.95 5.30 -7.37
CA ASP A 733 29.78 6.76 -7.33
C ASP A 733 28.38 7.11 -6.80
N ARG A 734 28.31 7.58 -5.56
CA ARG A 734 27.06 7.97 -4.89
C ARG A 734 26.68 9.42 -5.13
N ASP A 735 27.60 10.22 -5.66
CA ASP A 735 27.41 11.66 -5.83
C ASP A 735 26.71 11.96 -7.17
N ASP A 736 26.99 11.15 -8.19
CA ASP A 736 26.34 11.25 -9.50
C ASP A 736 25.69 9.92 -9.94
N PHE A 737 24.36 9.85 -9.78
CA PHE A 737 23.58 8.67 -10.19
C PHE A 737 23.52 8.49 -11.71
N GLU A 738 23.76 9.53 -12.52
CA GLU A 738 23.66 9.44 -13.99
C GLU A 738 24.76 8.59 -14.59
N LYS A 739 25.92 8.50 -13.92
CA LYS A 739 27.03 7.62 -14.32
C LYS A 739 26.77 6.15 -14.09
N ALA A 740 25.73 5.78 -13.32
CA ALA A 740 25.40 4.39 -13.12
C ALA A 740 24.79 3.80 -14.41
N PRO A 741 25.29 2.68 -14.94
CA PRO A 741 24.82 2.11 -16.21
C PRO A 741 23.37 1.58 -16.16
N VAL A 742 22.83 1.45 -14.95
CA VAL A 742 21.44 1.04 -14.67
C VAL A 742 20.50 2.24 -14.45
N PHE A 743 21.00 3.48 -14.45
CA PHE A 743 20.20 4.67 -14.23
C PHE A 743 19.17 4.86 -15.36
N LYS A 744 17.93 5.13 -14.95
CA LYS A 744 16.83 5.49 -15.84
C LYS A 744 16.02 6.59 -15.17
N LEU A 745 15.80 7.68 -15.90
CA LEU A 745 14.88 8.73 -15.49
C LEU A 745 13.47 8.16 -15.32
N ALA A 746 12.88 8.40 -14.15
CA ALA A 746 11.51 7.96 -13.85
C ALA A 746 10.52 8.72 -14.74
N LYS A 747 9.76 7.98 -15.55
CA LYS A 747 8.73 8.54 -16.43
C LYS A 747 7.37 8.47 -15.76
N LYS A 748 6.57 9.54 -15.87
CA LYS A 748 5.18 9.58 -15.39
C LYS A 748 4.26 9.33 -16.59
N TYR A 749 3.52 8.23 -16.56
CA TYR A 749 2.59 7.80 -17.61
C TYR A 749 1.15 8.22 -17.33
#